data_AF-A0A853GQH3-F1
#
_entry.id   AF-A0A853GQH3-F1
#
_cell.length_a   1.000
_cell.length_b   1.000
_cell.length_c   1.000
_cell.angle_alpha   90.00
_cell.angle_beta   90.00
_cell.angle_gamma   90.00
#
_symmetry.space_group_name_H-M   'P 1'
#
loop_
_entity.id
_entity.type
_entity.pdbx_description
1 polymer ?
#
loop_
_entity_poly.entity_id
_entity_poly.type
_entity_poly.pdbx_seq_one_letter_code
_entity_poly.pdbx_strand_id
1 'polypeptide(L)'
;MNDKKPSSMSKAFSMFDPWSFASAVSEYGVDAWQRSILFADVRRQRGDQYREHLQEQVPNVLNFDCELVMSGLEFTRPINYGMVRILPTADVTIDPVKRPFIVIDPRAGHGPGIGGFKPDSEIGAAMKAGHACYFVGFLPDPVPGQTVEDVMRGLAHFVRHVGELHDSCIGKPAVIGNCQAGWLVMMAASLWPELFGPLIVAGAPLSYWAGDNPMRYGGGLTGGSWLTALTSDLGAGRFDGAWLVENFEKLDPANTWWAKNYHLYANVDTEGPRYLEFEKYWGGYVFLNDIEMQYIVDNLFIGNRLSSAELITSDGLRIDLRNIRSPIVVFCSYGDNITPPPQALGWITDLYRNDEDVASHDQTIVYTTHESIGHLGIFVSGKVGRKEHVEFTSNIDLIDLLPAGVYQATVDDNPDAAQSPHGPGSHDGYFMALHRRTLDDVRNIVKPDPASDHRFRAAARVSDTNLALYKRFVQPWVQGMVTPEIASMMQTLHPLRMSYEWWSSTNTLAPTVAGAATRLRDDRREIMPDNPFWQVQENVSAMIVRLLDSYRDQRDQMYAWLFEGLYGSPLVQALTGYPAESDLPARNHPGDSPEHLAFVERELARIRDRMTEGGLLEATVRAIFYILRTRGEADERHFRHALKFHGPERSGDFDMSSFRALVRDQAVLLAHDAKAAMEAIPTLLQRANADDIRERAQDLERLVKSSGTLLAEEEASLQRILALFEQSAPAKKLDVAKSSISAPTAPEPKLASISTHRTPLPHSTQPQKSALPTATSATEKIPAVPAKKASSVTRQLPTSATKNSSAMKDDVIAAAKPSSSLKDDAAELASSTTKAAAPVTDTPAAVKTPPAPITKAPVPAKKAAAPVTKTPAPAKKAAAPVTKTPAPAKKAAAPVTKPPAPAKKAAASVTKTPAPAKKAAASVTKTPAPAKKAAAPTATTGKATTSAKQLAALPAKALPSAKKATSAKTAHTRQPAAQKVSRTSAAKTAPKKGSEK
;
A
#
# COMPACT_ATOMS: atom_id res chain seq x y z
N MET A 1 35.23 42.78 -17.46
CA MET A 1 35.93 43.25 -16.24
C MET A 1 35.42 42.45 -15.04
N ASN A 2 36.00 42.62 -13.85
CA ASN A 2 35.49 41.98 -12.62
C ASN A 2 34.32 42.79 -12.05
N ASP A 3 33.09 42.29 -12.20
CA ASP A 3 31.94 42.85 -11.51
C ASP A 3 31.96 42.46 -10.04
N LYS A 4 32.34 43.42 -9.19
CA LYS A 4 32.20 43.30 -7.74
C LYS A 4 30.72 43.32 -7.40
N LYS A 5 30.18 42.22 -6.87
CA LYS A 5 28.88 42.25 -6.18
C LYS A 5 28.91 43.38 -5.12
N PRO A 6 27.97 44.34 -5.13
CA PRO A 6 27.93 45.40 -4.14
C PRO A 6 27.75 44.81 -2.74
N SER A 7 28.43 45.40 -1.75
CA SER A 7 28.34 44.92 -0.36
C SER A 7 26.99 45.29 0.26
N SER A 8 26.56 44.52 1.26
CA SER A 8 25.28 44.71 1.97
C SER A 8 25.01 46.17 2.38
N MET A 9 26.05 46.91 2.79
CA MET A 9 25.95 48.31 3.18
C MET A 9 25.47 49.26 2.07
N SER A 10 25.73 49.00 0.78
CA SER A 10 25.23 49.90 -0.28
C SER A 10 23.74 49.69 -0.58
N LYS A 11 23.22 48.47 -0.39
CA LYS A 11 21.76 48.22 -0.47
C LYS A 11 21.01 48.88 0.68
N ALA A 12 21.59 48.87 1.90
CA ALA A 12 21.04 49.61 3.02
C ALA A 12 21.00 51.14 2.75
N PHE A 13 22.03 51.70 2.11
CA PHE A 13 22.06 53.12 1.73
C PHE A 13 20.96 53.52 0.74
N SER A 14 20.51 52.61 -0.15
CA SER A 14 19.44 52.92 -1.11
C SER A 14 18.11 53.22 -0.43
N MET A 15 17.79 52.58 0.71
CA MET A 15 16.52 52.80 1.41
C MET A 15 16.39 54.19 2.05
N PHE A 16 17.46 54.99 2.07
CA PHE A 16 17.46 56.37 2.56
C PHE A 16 17.25 57.41 1.44
N ASP A 17 17.17 56.99 0.17
CA ASP A 17 16.62 57.82 -0.90
C ASP A 17 15.10 57.62 -0.99
N PRO A 18 14.28 58.66 -0.74
CA PRO A 18 12.82 58.56 -0.83
C PRO A 18 12.31 58.15 -2.21
N TRP A 19 13.04 58.43 -3.29
CA TRP A 19 12.59 58.14 -4.65
C TRP A 19 12.72 56.67 -5.01
N SER A 20 13.89 56.05 -4.81
CA SER A 20 14.07 54.61 -5.00
C SER A 20 13.23 53.78 -4.02
N PHE A 21 13.03 54.26 -2.79
CA PHE A 21 12.07 53.65 -1.85
C PHE A 21 10.63 53.69 -2.41
N ALA A 22 10.17 54.85 -2.90
CA ALA A 22 8.84 54.98 -3.48
C ALA A 22 8.65 54.14 -4.76
N SER A 23 9.68 54.03 -5.61
CA SER A 23 9.67 53.13 -6.77
C SER A 23 9.51 51.68 -6.35
N ALA A 24 10.34 51.20 -5.42
CA ALA A 24 10.30 49.82 -4.93
C ALA A 24 8.96 49.46 -4.25
N VAL A 25 8.33 50.41 -3.53
CA VAL A 25 6.96 50.26 -2.99
C VAL A 25 5.93 50.19 -4.10
N SER A 26 6.03 51.05 -5.13
CA SER A 26 5.07 51.13 -6.24
C SER A 26 5.10 49.87 -7.11
N GLU A 27 6.31 49.42 -7.48
CA GLU A 27 6.56 48.15 -8.18
C GLU A 27 5.90 46.97 -7.45
N TYR A 28 6.19 46.84 -6.14
CA TYR A 28 5.59 45.80 -5.29
C TYR A 28 4.07 45.93 -5.18
N GLY A 29 3.55 47.16 -5.03
CA GLY A 29 2.11 47.40 -4.91
C GLY A 29 1.33 47.02 -6.16
N VAL A 30 1.86 47.32 -7.35
CA VAL A 30 1.26 46.91 -8.64
C VAL A 30 1.31 45.39 -8.80
N ASP A 31 2.48 44.79 -8.62
CA ASP A 31 2.70 43.35 -8.78
C ASP A 31 1.88 42.51 -7.78
N ALA A 32 1.85 42.88 -6.50
CA ALA A 32 1.05 42.19 -5.49
C ALA A 32 -0.46 42.32 -5.74
N TRP A 33 -0.93 43.47 -6.24
CA TRP A 33 -2.32 43.66 -6.66
C TRP A 33 -2.67 42.78 -7.86
N GLN A 34 -1.79 42.71 -8.87
CA GLN A 34 -1.97 41.82 -10.03
C GLN A 34 -2.05 40.35 -9.60
N ARG A 35 -1.08 39.87 -8.81
CA ARG A 35 -1.09 38.48 -8.31
C ARG A 35 -2.30 38.18 -7.44
N SER A 36 -2.81 39.15 -6.67
CA SER A 36 -4.05 38.96 -5.88
C SER A 36 -5.27 38.68 -6.76
N ILE A 37 -5.40 39.37 -7.91
CA ILE A 37 -6.49 39.15 -8.87
C ILE A 37 -6.31 37.82 -9.62
N LEU A 38 -5.09 37.51 -10.06
CA LEU A 38 -4.79 36.23 -10.73
C LEU A 38 -5.01 35.04 -9.78
N PHE A 39 -4.62 35.15 -8.51
CA PHE A 39 -4.86 34.14 -7.48
C PHE A 39 -6.36 33.94 -7.24
N ALA A 40 -7.12 35.03 -7.14
CA ALA A 40 -8.57 34.96 -7.03
C ALA A 40 -9.22 34.29 -8.26
N ASP A 41 -8.71 34.53 -9.47
CA ASP A 41 -9.20 33.84 -10.68
C ASP A 41 -8.86 32.34 -10.69
N VAL A 42 -7.66 31.93 -10.27
CA VAL A 42 -7.34 30.49 -10.12
C VAL A 42 -8.20 29.85 -9.03
N ARG A 43 -8.40 30.53 -7.89
CA ARG A 43 -9.30 30.04 -6.83
C ARG A 43 -10.76 29.95 -7.27
N ARG A 44 -11.21 30.80 -8.22
CA ARG A 44 -12.53 30.70 -8.87
C ARG A 44 -12.60 29.47 -9.76
N GLN A 45 -11.59 29.28 -10.61
CA GLN A 45 -11.49 28.10 -11.50
C GLN A 45 -11.52 26.80 -10.69
N ARG A 46 -10.89 26.76 -9.50
CA ARG A 46 -10.98 25.63 -8.56
C ARG A 46 -12.41 25.32 -8.12
N GLY A 47 -13.21 26.36 -7.82
CA GLY A 47 -14.62 26.21 -7.45
C GLY A 47 -15.49 25.74 -8.63
N ASP A 48 -15.21 26.23 -9.84
CA ASP A 48 -15.92 25.78 -11.05
C ASP A 48 -15.60 24.32 -11.40
N GLN A 49 -14.31 23.96 -11.39
CA GLN A 49 -13.80 22.61 -11.61
C GLN A 49 -14.34 21.61 -10.58
N TYR A 50 -14.47 22.01 -9.31
CA TYR A 50 -15.09 21.19 -8.27
C TYR A 50 -16.56 20.87 -8.61
N ARG A 51 -17.32 21.90 -9.02
CA ARG A 51 -18.73 21.76 -9.40
C ARG A 51 -18.91 20.93 -10.68
N GLU A 52 -17.98 21.01 -11.63
CA GLU A 52 -17.93 20.16 -12.83
C GLU A 52 -17.64 18.69 -12.46
N HIS A 53 -16.63 18.45 -11.62
CA HIS A 53 -16.25 17.11 -11.16
C HIS A 53 -17.40 16.42 -10.40
N LEU A 54 -18.15 17.15 -9.57
CA LEU A 54 -19.36 16.63 -8.89
C LEU A 54 -20.51 16.26 -9.85
N GLN A 55 -20.45 16.61 -11.14
CA GLN A 55 -21.43 16.24 -12.16
C GLN A 55 -20.96 15.08 -13.06
N GLU A 56 -19.72 14.61 -12.90
CA GLU A 56 -19.23 13.39 -13.56
C GLU A 56 -19.96 12.15 -13.00
N GLN A 57 -20.35 11.20 -13.85
CA GLN A 57 -21.05 9.98 -13.40
C GLN A 57 -20.15 9.02 -12.62
N VAL A 58 -18.86 9.04 -12.93
CA VAL A 58 -17.80 8.25 -12.27
C VAL A 58 -16.65 9.21 -12.00
N PRO A 59 -16.77 10.12 -11.00
CA PRO A 59 -15.78 11.16 -10.78
C PRO A 59 -14.46 10.53 -10.33
N ASN A 60 -13.43 10.74 -11.13
CA ASN A 60 -12.09 10.19 -10.90
C ASN A 60 -11.00 11.12 -11.48
N VAL A 61 -9.73 10.79 -11.20
CA VAL A 61 -8.54 11.47 -11.73
C VAL A 61 -7.58 10.54 -12.48
N LEU A 62 -8.08 9.40 -12.98
CA LEU A 62 -7.30 8.43 -13.75
C LEU A 62 -6.90 9.03 -15.10
N ASN A 63 -5.61 9.11 -15.37
CA ASN A 63 -5.05 9.82 -16.53
C ASN A 63 -4.68 8.85 -17.67
N PHE A 64 -5.54 7.87 -17.92
CA PHE A 64 -5.36 6.79 -18.89
C PHE A 64 -6.69 6.40 -19.54
N ASP A 65 -6.67 6.11 -20.85
CA ASP A 65 -7.80 5.48 -21.53
C ASP A 65 -8.04 4.06 -20.97
N CYS A 66 -9.30 3.69 -20.73
CA CYS A 66 -9.65 2.43 -20.09
C CYS A 66 -11.00 1.87 -20.55
N GLU A 67 -11.17 0.55 -20.43
CA GLU A 67 -12.43 -0.16 -20.67
C GLU A 67 -12.96 -0.78 -19.37
N LEU A 68 -14.28 -0.68 -19.10
CA LEU A 68 -14.90 -1.31 -17.93
C LEU A 68 -14.98 -2.83 -18.14
N VAL A 69 -14.40 -3.60 -17.21
CA VAL A 69 -14.33 -5.06 -17.28
C VAL A 69 -15.36 -5.70 -16.34
N MET A 70 -15.51 -5.17 -15.12
CA MET A 70 -16.38 -5.77 -14.11
C MET A 70 -16.91 -4.72 -13.13
N SER A 71 -18.21 -4.74 -12.87
CA SER A 71 -18.89 -3.87 -11.91
C SER A 71 -19.19 -4.61 -10.61
N GLY A 72 -18.75 -4.08 -9.47
CA GLY A 72 -19.06 -4.63 -8.16
C GLY A 72 -20.54 -4.49 -7.76
N LEU A 73 -21.29 -3.65 -8.45
CA LEU A 73 -22.74 -3.49 -8.27
C LEU A 73 -23.54 -4.71 -8.77
N GLU A 74 -22.92 -5.57 -9.57
CA GLU A 74 -23.56 -6.77 -10.16
C GLU A 74 -23.31 -8.04 -9.33
N PHE A 75 -22.52 -7.95 -8.25
CA PHE A 75 -22.23 -9.06 -7.34
C PHE A 75 -23.42 -9.40 -6.43
N THR A 76 -23.54 -10.68 -6.04
CA THR A 76 -24.57 -11.19 -5.10
C THR A 76 -24.61 -10.43 -3.76
N ARG A 77 -23.47 -9.88 -3.33
CA ARG A 77 -23.39 -8.83 -2.33
C ARG A 77 -22.78 -7.59 -3.03
N PRO A 78 -23.61 -6.62 -3.47
CA PRO A 78 -23.13 -5.54 -4.31
C PRO A 78 -22.25 -4.54 -3.55
N ILE A 79 -21.19 -4.06 -4.21
CA ILE A 79 -20.25 -3.07 -3.67
C ILE A 79 -20.03 -1.92 -4.66
N ASN A 80 -19.68 -0.73 -4.16
CA ASN A 80 -19.47 0.47 -4.99
C ASN A 80 -18.15 0.49 -5.80
N TYR A 81 -17.44 -0.63 -5.89
CA TYR A 81 -16.16 -0.74 -6.60
C TYR A 81 -16.36 -1.21 -8.04
N GLY A 82 -15.42 -0.87 -8.93
CA GLY A 82 -15.40 -1.32 -10.32
C GLY A 82 -13.98 -1.49 -10.85
N MET A 83 -13.78 -2.50 -11.68
CA MET A 83 -12.50 -2.81 -12.31
C MET A 83 -12.51 -2.42 -13.79
N VAL A 84 -11.55 -1.60 -14.18
CA VAL A 84 -11.26 -1.25 -15.57
C VAL A 84 -9.93 -1.86 -16.01
N ARG A 85 -9.78 -2.13 -17.30
CA ARG A 85 -8.49 -2.44 -17.94
C ARG A 85 -7.93 -1.17 -18.54
N ILE A 86 -6.63 -0.94 -18.36
CA ILE A 86 -5.92 0.19 -18.95
C ILE A 86 -5.55 -0.16 -20.40
N LEU A 87 -5.85 0.75 -21.32
CA LEU A 87 -5.50 0.60 -22.73
C LEU A 87 -4.06 1.09 -22.98
N PRO A 88 -3.26 0.38 -23.81
CA PRO A 88 -1.90 0.82 -24.11
C PRO A 88 -1.89 2.08 -24.98
N THR A 89 -1.01 3.01 -24.62
CA THR A 89 -0.66 4.16 -25.47
C THR A 89 0.12 3.69 -26.70
N ALA A 90 0.14 4.51 -27.77
CA ALA A 90 0.69 4.11 -29.07
C ALA A 90 2.20 3.81 -29.09
N ASP A 91 2.92 4.13 -28.01
CA ASP A 91 4.33 3.86 -27.76
C ASP A 91 4.60 2.62 -26.87
N VAL A 92 3.56 2.05 -26.25
CA VAL A 92 3.65 0.91 -25.33
C VAL A 92 3.19 -0.38 -26.01
N THR A 93 4.01 -1.43 -25.94
CA THR A 93 3.64 -2.79 -26.35
C THR A 93 3.49 -3.68 -25.11
N ILE A 94 2.36 -4.37 -25.01
CA ILE A 94 2.09 -5.32 -23.92
C ILE A 94 2.47 -6.73 -24.37
N ASP A 95 3.21 -7.44 -23.52
CA ASP A 95 3.59 -8.83 -23.73
C ASP A 95 2.50 -9.74 -23.14
N PRO A 96 1.81 -10.57 -23.96
CA PRO A 96 0.74 -11.45 -23.48
C PRO A 96 1.24 -12.62 -22.64
N VAL A 97 2.56 -12.83 -22.51
CA VAL A 97 3.16 -13.86 -21.67
C VAL A 97 3.50 -13.32 -20.27
N LYS A 98 3.63 -12.00 -20.11
CA LYS A 98 3.92 -11.37 -18.81
C LYS A 98 2.69 -11.36 -17.89
N ARG A 99 2.91 -11.56 -16.58
CA ARG A 99 1.84 -11.49 -15.57
C ARG A 99 1.13 -10.12 -15.60
N PRO A 100 -0.20 -10.07 -15.44
CA PRO A 100 -0.92 -8.81 -15.33
C PRO A 100 -0.69 -8.14 -13.97
N PHE A 101 -0.89 -6.82 -13.93
CA PHE A 101 -0.88 -5.99 -12.73
C PHE A 101 -2.28 -5.43 -12.43
N ILE A 102 -2.63 -5.32 -11.15
CA ILE A 102 -3.88 -4.73 -10.67
C ILE A 102 -3.55 -3.66 -9.63
N VAL A 103 -3.84 -2.39 -9.94
CA VAL A 103 -3.64 -1.25 -9.02
C VAL A 103 -4.96 -0.91 -8.34
N ILE A 104 -4.95 -0.81 -7.01
CA ILE A 104 -6.15 -0.62 -6.18
C ILE A 104 -5.95 0.62 -5.29
N ASP A 105 -6.86 1.58 -5.43
CA ASP A 105 -6.75 2.91 -4.82
C ASP A 105 -7.37 3.01 -3.40
N PRO A 106 -6.86 3.93 -2.55
CA PRO A 106 -7.37 4.13 -1.21
C PRO A 106 -8.68 4.93 -1.21
N ARG A 107 -9.75 4.38 -0.61
CA ARG A 107 -10.99 5.12 -0.30
C ARG A 107 -10.84 6.01 0.95
N ALA A 108 -9.67 6.65 1.09
CA ALA A 108 -9.25 7.43 2.27
C ALA A 108 -9.85 8.85 2.25
N GLY A 109 -11.17 8.93 2.07
CA GLY A 109 -11.94 10.17 1.97
C GLY A 109 -11.88 10.88 0.62
N HIS A 110 -10.95 10.52 -0.26
CA HIS A 110 -10.81 11.02 -1.64
C HIS A 110 -11.34 10.03 -2.68
N GLY A 111 -11.66 10.52 -3.88
CA GLY A 111 -12.05 9.74 -5.04
C GLY A 111 -10.89 8.97 -5.71
N PRO A 112 -11.20 8.03 -6.62
CA PRO A 112 -10.20 7.17 -7.26
C PRO A 112 -9.46 7.86 -8.43
N GLY A 113 -8.40 7.19 -8.88
CA GLY A 113 -7.56 7.54 -10.02
C GLY A 113 -6.15 7.97 -9.65
N ILE A 114 -5.79 7.98 -8.36
CA ILE A 114 -4.56 8.58 -7.87
C ILE A 114 -3.31 7.73 -8.16
N GLY A 115 -3.40 6.40 -8.08
CA GLY A 115 -2.38 5.46 -8.57
C GLY A 115 -2.19 5.46 -10.10
N GLY A 116 -3.02 6.23 -10.83
CA GLY A 116 -2.94 6.46 -12.27
C GLY A 116 -2.96 7.93 -12.67
N PHE A 117 -2.68 8.85 -11.75
CA PHE A 117 -2.80 10.31 -11.97
C PHE A 117 -1.76 10.87 -12.95
N LYS A 118 -0.64 10.16 -13.14
CA LYS A 118 0.50 10.58 -13.97
C LYS A 118 0.95 9.47 -14.93
N PRO A 119 1.47 9.80 -16.13
CA PRO A 119 2.05 8.81 -17.06
C PRO A 119 3.29 8.05 -16.54
N ASP A 120 3.84 8.47 -15.39
CA ASP A 120 4.98 7.86 -14.69
C ASP A 120 4.58 7.19 -13.35
N SER A 121 3.27 7.09 -13.07
CA SER A 121 2.70 6.39 -11.91
C SER A 121 2.92 4.87 -11.98
N GLU A 122 2.46 4.14 -10.98
CA GLU A 122 2.49 2.67 -10.88
C GLU A 122 1.94 1.97 -12.13
N ILE A 123 0.78 2.44 -12.63
CA ILE A 123 0.20 1.98 -13.91
C ILE A 123 1.16 2.26 -15.06
N GLY A 124 1.74 3.47 -15.12
CA GLY A 124 2.71 3.85 -16.14
C GLY A 124 3.98 3.00 -16.12
N ALA A 125 4.49 2.65 -14.94
CA ALA A 125 5.66 1.80 -14.76
C ALA A 125 5.40 0.37 -15.23
N ALA A 126 4.32 -0.26 -14.77
CA ALA A 126 3.95 -1.62 -15.15
C ALA A 126 3.64 -1.75 -16.66
N MET A 127 2.94 -0.77 -17.24
CA MET A 127 2.70 -0.70 -18.69
C MET A 127 4.00 -0.54 -19.48
N LYS A 128 4.93 0.32 -19.04
CA LYS A 128 6.26 0.50 -19.69
C LYS A 128 7.16 -0.74 -19.57
N ALA A 129 7.03 -1.49 -18.49
CA ALA A 129 7.65 -2.82 -18.35
C ALA A 129 6.94 -3.90 -19.20
N GLY A 130 5.85 -3.58 -19.90
CA GLY A 130 5.15 -4.46 -20.84
C GLY A 130 4.05 -5.33 -20.23
N HIS A 131 3.62 -5.06 -19.00
CA HIS A 131 2.58 -5.85 -18.31
C HIS A 131 1.18 -5.30 -18.57
N ALA A 132 0.20 -6.20 -18.77
CA ALA A 132 -1.20 -5.82 -18.90
C ALA A 132 -1.72 -5.26 -17.55
N CYS A 133 -2.22 -4.02 -17.55
CA CYS A 133 -2.63 -3.34 -16.31
C CYS A 133 -4.15 -3.19 -16.18
N TYR A 134 -4.61 -3.37 -14.95
CA TYR A 134 -5.98 -3.16 -14.50
C TYR A 134 -5.99 -2.18 -13.34
N PHE A 135 -7.09 -1.44 -13.19
CA PHE A 135 -7.29 -0.49 -12.10
C PHE A 135 -8.64 -0.75 -11.43
N VAL A 136 -8.65 -0.77 -10.09
CA VAL A 136 -9.85 -0.94 -9.27
C VAL A 136 -10.16 0.36 -8.55
N GLY A 137 -11.19 1.05 -9.03
CA GLY A 137 -11.73 2.28 -8.45
C GLY A 137 -13.06 2.05 -7.74
N PHE A 138 -13.70 3.14 -7.31
CA PHE A 138 -14.97 3.12 -6.58
C PHE A 138 -15.80 4.38 -6.86
N LEU A 139 -17.13 4.25 -6.82
CA LEU A 139 -18.06 5.38 -6.91
C LEU A 139 -18.08 6.19 -5.59
N PRO A 140 -18.46 7.47 -5.61
CA PRO A 140 -18.47 8.31 -4.40
C PRO A 140 -19.33 7.79 -3.26
N ASP A 141 -20.45 7.15 -3.59
CA ASP A 141 -21.38 6.60 -2.60
C ASP A 141 -21.19 5.08 -2.44
N PRO A 142 -21.13 4.58 -1.19
CA PRO A 142 -21.13 3.14 -0.90
C PRO A 142 -22.51 2.54 -1.18
N VAL A 143 -22.56 1.22 -1.41
CA VAL A 143 -23.86 0.52 -1.43
C VAL A 143 -24.40 0.47 0.02
N PRO A 144 -25.71 0.73 0.26
CA PRO A 144 -26.27 0.69 1.61
C PRO A 144 -26.08 -0.67 2.29
N GLY A 145 -25.45 -0.68 3.46
CA GLY A 145 -25.14 -1.91 4.21
C GLY A 145 -23.94 -2.71 3.71
N GLN A 146 -23.19 -2.20 2.72
CA GLN A 146 -21.90 -2.74 2.28
C GLN A 146 -20.94 -2.89 3.46
N THR A 147 -20.22 -4.01 3.56
CA THR A 147 -19.20 -4.22 4.60
C THR A 147 -17.80 -4.38 4.04
N VAL A 148 -16.78 -4.25 4.90
CA VAL A 148 -15.37 -4.51 4.55
C VAL A 148 -15.18 -5.95 4.03
N GLU A 149 -15.94 -6.93 4.55
CA GLU A 149 -15.90 -8.31 4.07
C GLU A 149 -16.42 -8.42 2.63
N ASP A 150 -17.45 -7.66 2.27
CA ASP A 150 -18.03 -7.67 0.92
C ASP A 150 -17.06 -7.01 -0.07
N VAL A 151 -16.39 -5.93 0.34
CA VAL A 151 -15.30 -5.32 -0.43
C VAL A 151 -14.16 -6.31 -0.63
N MET A 152 -13.71 -7.02 0.42
CA MET A 152 -12.67 -8.06 0.30
C MET A 152 -13.08 -9.20 -0.65
N ARG A 153 -14.32 -9.69 -0.56
CA ARG A 153 -14.86 -10.71 -1.49
C ARG A 153 -14.89 -10.17 -2.92
N GLY A 154 -15.29 -8.91 -3.12
CA GLY A 154 -15.26 -8.24 -4.42
C GLY A 154 -13.85 -8.08 -5.00
N LEU A 155 -12.85 -7.73 -4.18
CA LEU A 155 -11.45 -7.73 -4.61
C LEU A 155 -11.00 -9.14 -5.07
N ALA A 156 -11.39 -10.18 -4.34
CA ALA A 156 -11.12 -11.56 -4.75
C ALA A 156 -11.85 -11.97 -6.06
N HIS A 157 -13.03 -11.41 -6.35
CA HIS A 157 -13.68 -11.57 -7.66
C HIS A 157 -12.90 -10.86 -8.78
N PHE A 158 -12.47 -9.62 -8.58
CA PHE A 158 -11.66 -8.88 -9.55
C PHE A 158 -10.33 -9.60 -9.85
N VAL A 159 -9.58 -9.99 -8.82
CA VAL A 159 -8.28 -10.70 -8.97
C VAL A 159 -8.45 -12.05 -9.64
N ARG A 160 -9.49 -12.83 -9.28
CA ARG A 160 -9.81 -14.09 -9.96
C ARG A 160 -10.08 -13.86 -11.45
N HIS A 161 -10.89 -12.85 -11.78
CA HIS A 161 -11.26 -12.59 -13.17
C HIS A 161 -10.09 -12.12 -14.04
N VAL A 162 -9.16 -11.33 -13.47
CA VAL A 162 -7.89 -11.02 -14.16
C VAL A 162 -7.05 -12.28 -14.35
N GLY A 163 -7.03 -13.20 -13.38
CA GLY A 163 -6.39 -14.51 -13.56
C GLY A 163 -7.03 -15.36 -14.67
N GLU A 164 -8.36 -15.35 -14.79
CA GLU A 164 -9.11 -16.04 -15.86
C GLU A 164 -8.86 -15.45 -17.25
N LEU A 165 -8.60 -14.14 -17.34
CA LEU A 165 -8.26 -13.43 -18.59
C LEU A 165 -6.78 -13.59 -19.02
N HIS A 166 -5.94 -14.15 -18.15
CA HIS A 166 -4.47 -14.22 -18.30
C HIS A 166 -3.94 -15.61 -17.91
N ASP A 167 -4.69 -16.67 -18.22
CA ASP A 167 -4.37 -18.05 -17.85
C ASP A 167 -3.07 -18.59 -18.46
N SER A 168 -2.64 -18.03 -19.60
CA SER A 168 -1.39 -18.33 -20.29
C SER A 168 -0.16 -17.56 -19.78
N CYS A 169 -0.30 -16.65 -18.81
CA CYS A 169 0.78 -15.78 -18.38
C CYS A 169 1.72 -16.43 -17.34
N ILE A 170 2.92 -15.86 -17.18
CA ILE A 170 3.94 -16.32 -16.22
C ILE A 170 3.53 -15.95 -14.78
N GLY A 171 2.65 -16.77 -14.20
CA GLY A 171 2.21 -16.66 -12.82
C GLY A 171 1.01 -15.73 -12.60
N LYS A 172 0.61 -15.65 -11.33
CA LYS A 172 -0.63 -14.98 -10.89
C LYS A 172 -0.53 -13.45 -10.94
N PRO A 173 -1.66 -12.72 -11.03
CA PRO A 173 -1.69 -11.27 -11.07
C PRO A 173 -0.94 -10.63 -9.90
N ALA A 174 -0.04 -9.69 -10.19
CA ALA A 174 0.58 -8.85 -9.17
C ALA A 174 -0.42 -7.76 -8.74
N VAL A 175 -0.52 -7.47 -7.44
CA VAL A 175 -1.53 -6.56 -6.90
C VAL A 175 -0.87 -5.45 -6.09
N ILE A 176 -1.12 -4.20 -6.49
CA ILE A 176 -0.66 -3.00 -5.79
C ILE A 176 -1.82 -2.43 -4.98
N GLY A 177 -1.65 -2.35 -3.66
CA GLY A 177 -2.63 -1.80 -2.73
C GLY A 177 -2.10 -0.54 -2.05
N ASN A 178 -2.64 0.61 -2.46
CA ASN A 178 -2.18 1.92 -2.01
C ASN A 178 -2.87 2.36 -0.71
N CYS A 179 -2.08 2.75 0.29
CA CYS A 179 -2.54 3.20 1.61
C CYS A 179 -3.62 2.27 2.21
N GLN A 180 -4.89 2.70 2.24
CA GLN A 180 -6.02 1.90 2.73
C GLN A 180 -6.24 0.61 1.93
N ALA A 181 -6.02 0.62 0.62
CA ALA A 181 -6.17 -0.57 -0.21
C ALA A 181 -5.11 -1.64 0.10
N GLY A 182 -3.94 -1.24 0.63
CA GLY A 182 -2.89 -2.19 1.01
C GLY A 182 -3.35 -3.16 2.10
N TRP A 183 -4.02 -2.67 3.16
CA TRP A 183 -4.56 -3.58 4.17
C TRP A 183 -5.77 -4.39 3.68
N LEU A 184 -6.61 -3.84 2.78
CA LEU A 184 -7.71 -4.60 2.15
C LEU A 184 -7.19 -5.77 1.31
N VAL A 185 -6.14 -5.54 0.50
CA VAL A 185 -5.46 -6.55 -0.30
C VAL A 185 -4.81 -7.61 0.59
N MET A 186 -4.12 -7.21 1.65
CA MET A 186 -3.50 -8.13 2.61
C MET A 186 -4.55 -9.01 3.31
N MET A 187 -5.70 -8.45 3.72
CA MET A 187 -6.80 -9.24 4.27
C MET A 187 -7.35 -10.24 3.25
N ALA A 188 -7.63 -9.81 2.01
CA ALA A 188 -8.18 -10.68 0.96
C ALA A 188 -7.20 -11.80 0.58
N ALA A 189 -5.91 -11.49 0.43
CA ALA A 189 -4.86 -12.46 0.12
C ALA A 189 -4.60 -13.45 1.27
N SER A 190 -4.93 -13.10 2.52
CA SER A 190 -4.85 -14.02 3.66
C SER A 190 -5.98 -15.07 3.70
N LEU A 191 -7.09 -14.82 3.01
CA LEU A 191 -8.24 -15.73 2.91
C LEU A 191 -8.24 -16.53 1.59
N TRP A 192 -7.75 -15.92 0.50
CA TRP A 192 -7.68 -16.52 -0.84
C TRP A 192 -6.26 -16.47 -1.45
N PRO A 193 -5.22 -16.99 -0.76
CA PRO A 193 -3.83 -16.95 -1.23
C PRO A 193 -3.61 -17.72 -2.56
N GLU A 194 -4.58 -18.54 -2.99
CA GLU A 194 -4.57 -19.18 -4.29
C GLU A 194 -4.78 -18.21 -5.46
N LEU A 195 -5.34 -17.01 -5.25
CA LEU A 195 -5.63 -16.04 -6.31
C LEU A 195 -4.48 -15.06 -6.60
N PHE A 196 -3.71 -14.68 -5.57
CA PHE A 196 -2.80 -13.55 -5.64
C PHE A 196 -1.37 -13.94 -6.06
N GLY A 197 -0.76 -13.14 -6.93
CA GLY A 197 0.69 -13.07 -7.11
C GLY A 197 1.35 -12.14 -6.07
N PRO A 198 2.56 -11.64 -6.32
CA PRO A 198 3.23 -10.65 -5.49
C PRO A 198 2.33 -9.47 -5.12
N LEU A 199 2.38 -9.08 -3.84
CA LEU A 199 1.66 -7.93 -3.32
C LEU A 199 2.64 -6.77 -3.16
N ILE A 200 2.28 -5.58 -3.63
CA ILE A 200 2.98 -4.34 -3.32
C ILE A 200 2.06 -3.48 -2.46
N VAL A 201 2.49 -3.16 -1.23
CA VAL A 201 1.71 -2.35 -0.30
C VAL A 201 2.45 -1.03 -0.04
N ALA A 202 1.95 0.03 -0.67
CA ALA A 202 2.59 1.35 -0.72
C ALA A 202 1.94 2.30 0.29
N GLY A 203 2.71 2.74 1.29
CA GLY A 203 2.22 3.62 2.37
C GLY A 203 1.10 3.01 3.22
N ALA A 204 0.97 1.68 3.26
CA ALA A 204 -0.15 0.98 3.89
C ALA A 204 0.07 0.74 5.40
N PRO A 205 -0.78 1.30 6.30
CA PRO A 205 -0.66 1.05 7.73
C PRO A 205 -1.17 -0.34 8.08
N LEU A 206 -0.35 -1.11 8.81
CA LEU A 206 -0.63 -2.50 9.15
C LEU A 206 -0.50 -2.80 10.65
N SER A 207 0.37 -2.08 11.40
CA SER A 207 0.32 -2.04 12.87
C SER A 207 0.16 -0.60 13.37
N TYR A 208 -1.03 -0.28 13.87
CA TYR A 208 -1.50 1.08 14.16
C TYR A 208 -0.99 1.62 15.50
N TRP A 209 -0.59 0.75 16.42
CA TRP A 209 -0.01 1.15 17.71
C TRP A 209 1.50 1.43 17.63
N ALA A 210 2.18 1.04 16.55
CA ALA A 210 3.64 1.13 16.43
C ALA A 210 4.17 2.56 16.18
N GLY A 211 5.46 2.75 16.47
CA GLY A 211 6.16 4.03 16.32
C GLY A 211 5.80 5.06 17.39
N ASP A 212 6.04 6.34 17.08
CA ASP A 212 5.83 7.50 17.97
C ASP A 212 4.90 8.57 17.38
N ASN A 213 4.62 8.49 16.07
CA ASN A 213 3.81 9.42 15.27
C ASN A 213 2.51 9.88 15.96
N PRO A 214 2.21 11.20 15.98
CA PRO A 214 1.10 11.76 16.75
C PRO A 214 -0.30 11.27 16.35
N MET A 215 -0.49 10.80 15.11
CA MET A 215 -1.80 10.34 14.61
C MET A 215 -2.34 9.16 15.42
N ARG A 216 -1.47 8.26 15.92
CA ARG A 216 -1.89 7.06 16.68
C ARG A 216 -2.64 7.39 17.98
N TYR A 217 -2.33 8.52 18.62
CA TYR A 217 -2.97 8.93 19.88
C TYR A 217 -4.40 9.45 19.69
N GLY A 218 -4.76 9.90 18.47
CA GLY A 218 -5.99 10.63 18.19
C GLY A 218 -7.26 9.90 18.63
N GLY A 219 -7.37 8.60 18.30
CA GLY A 219 -8.53 7.77 18.69
C GLY A 219 -8.66 7.59 20.20
N GLY A 220 -7.55 7.54 20.95
CA GLY A 220 -7.57 7.49 22.41
C GLY A 220 -7.96 8.84 23.04
N LEU A 221 -7.45 9.95 22.49
CA LEU A 221 -7.69 11.30 23.01
C LEU A 221 -9.12 11.80 22.77
N THR A 222 -9.80 11.33 21.73
CA THR A 222 -11.24 11.60 21.49
C THR A 222 -12.19 10.68 22.26
N GLY A 223 -11.65 9.74 23.05
CA GLY A 223 -12.43 8.75 23.79
C GLY A 223 -12.97 7.60 22.93
N GLY A 224 -12.44 7.41 21.72
CA GLY A 224 -12.69 6.24 20.88
C GLY A 224 -13.66 6.44 19.71
N SER A 225 -14.04 5.33 19.10
CA SER A 225 -14.85 5.24 17.87
C SER A 225 -16.31 5.68 18.01
N TRP A 226 -16.75 6.10 19.20
CA TRP A 226 -18.10 6.65 19.39
C TRP A 226 -18.37 7.88 18.51
N LEU A 227 -17.34 8.67 18.20
CA LEU A 227 -17.43 9.76 17.23
C LEU A 227 -17.68 9.25 15.81
N THR A 228 -17.09 8.11 15.42
CA THR A 228 -17.30 7.49 14.10
C THR A 228 -18.76 7.07 13.91
N ALA A 229 -19.38 6.50 14.95
CA ALA A 229 -20.81 6.23 14.96
C ALA A 229 -21.61 7.53 14.84
N LEU A 230 -21.32 8.54 15.69
CA LEU A 230 -22.02 9.83 15.68
C LEU A 230 -21.96 10.55 14.33
N THR A 231 -20.79 10.65 13.70
CA THR A 231 -20.68 11.31 12.38
C THR A 231 -21.36 10.52 11.26
N SER A 232 -21.46 9.20 11.39
CA SER A 232 -22.22 8.36 10.46
C SER A 232 -23.73 8.49 10.66
N ASP A 233 -24.20 8.56 11.90
CA ASP A 233 -25.62 8.81 12.23
C ASP A 233 -26.06 10.21 11.76
N LEU A 234 -25.21 11.23 11.94
CA LEU A 234 -25.41 12.59 11.41
C LEU A 234 -25.39 12.64 9.88
N GLY A 235 -24.72 11.69 9.23
CA GLY A 235 -24.74 11.46 7.78
C GLY A 235 -25.84 10.49 7.31
N ALA A 236 -26.79 10.12 8.17
CA ALA A 236 -27.88 9.18 7.89
C ALA A 236 -27.40 7.80 7.36
N GLY A 237 -26.36 7.22 7.96
CA GLY A 237 -25.76 5.93 7.58
C GLY A 237 -24.61 6.03 6.57
N ARG A 238 -24.22 7.25 6.18
CA ARG A 238 -23.05 7.54 5.34
C ARG A 238 -22.01 8.29 6.17
N PHE A 239 -20.82 7.72 6.33
CA PHE A 239 -19.68 8.45 6.87
C PHE A 239 -19.12 9.38 5.79
N ASP A 240 -19.06 10.67 6.08
CA ASP A 240 -18.51 11.68 5.18
C ASP A 240 -16.98 11.68 5.19
N GLY A 241 -16.37 11.25 4.08
CA GLY A 241 -14.91 11.19 3.92
C GLY A 241 -14.21 12.54 4.00
N ALA A 242 -14.92 13.66 3.91
CA ALA A 242 -14.34 14.98 4.14
C ALA A 242 -13.77 15.13 5.57
N TRP A 243 -14.28 14.39 6.56
CA TRP A 243 -13.68 14.34 7.91
C TRP A 243 -12.32 13.62 7.94
N LEU A 244 -12.07 12.67 7.03
CA LEU A 244 -10.74 12.05 6.89
C LEU A 244 -9.75 13.05 6.26
N VAL A 245 -10.16 13.75 5.21
CA VAL A 245 -9.31 14.77 4.58
C VAL A 245 -9.01 15.92 5.54
N GLU A 246 -9.98 16.33 6.37
CA GLU A 246 -9.75 17.34 7.42
C GLU A 246 -8.72 16.86 8.47
N ASN A 247 -8.67 15.56 8.76
CA ASN A 247 -7.64 15.00 9.65
C ASN A 247 -6.26 14.96 9.00
N PHE A 248 -6.15 14.63 7.70
CA PHE A 248 -4.88 14.73 6.96
C PHE A 248 -4.40 16.19 6.84
N GLU A 249 -5.31 17.12 6.54
CA GLU A 249 -5.00 18.56 6.50
C GLU A 249 -4.51 19.12 7.85
N LYS A 250 -4.97 18.55 8.97
CA LYS A 250 -4.48 18.88 10.32
C LYS A 250 -3.08 18.33 10.63
N LEU A 251 -2.55 17.33 9.90
CA LEU A 251 -1.19 16.84 10.13
C LEU A 251 -0.16 17.93 9.77
N ASP A 252 -0.39 18.70 8.71
CA ASP A 252 0.46 19.82 8.30
C ASP A 252 -0.34 21.14 8.18
N PRO A 253 -0.57 21.85 9.31
CA PRO A 253 -1.26 23.14 9.28
C PRO A 253 -0.43 24.23 8.59
N ALA A 254 0.90 24.08 8.51
CA ALA A 254 1.78 25.05 7.85
C ALA A 254 1.56 25.02 6.33
N ASN A 255 1.50 23.83 5.74
CA ASN A 255 1.15 23.65 4.33
C ASN A 255 -0.32 23.99 4.04
N THR A 256 -1.26 23.41 4.80
CA THR A 256 -2.70 23.55 4.56
C THR A 256 -3.16 25.01 4.64
N TRP A 257 -2.88 25.70 5.76
CA TRP A 257 -3.43 27.04 6.00
C TRP A 257 -2.64 28.15 5.32
N TRP A 258 -1.34 27.93 5.04
CA TRP A 258 -0.48 28.95 4.46
C TRP A 258 0.28 28.49 3.21
N ALA A 259 1.25 27.58 3.32
CA ALA A 259 2.28 27.42 2.29
C ALA A 259 1.73 26.99 0.91
N LYS A 260 0.75 26.07 0.85
CA LYS A 260 0.09 25.67 -0.42
C LYS A 260 -0.51 26.88 -1.16
N ASN A 261 -1.22 27.73 -0.42
CA ASN A 261 -1.89 28.91 -0.98
C ASN A 261 -0.91 30.05 -1.25
N TYR A 262 0.09 30.25 -0.39
CA TYR A 262 1.14 31.25 -0.59
C TYR A 262 2.00 30.92 -1.82
N HIS A 263 2.35 29.64 -2.02
CA HIS A 263 3.12 29.20 -3.18
C HIS A 263 2.38 29.49 -4.49
N LEU A 264 1.07 29.21 -4.55
CA LEU A 264 0.23 29.62 -5.68
C LEU A 264 0.17 31.14 -5.84
N TYR A 265 -0.03 31.91 -4.77
CA TYR A 265 -0.07 33.38 -4.86
C TYR A 265 1.26 33.97 -5.35
N ALA A 266 2.40 33.46 -4.88
CA ALA A 266 3.73 33.95 -5.22
C ALA A 266 4.15 33.58 -6.66
N ASN A 267 3.75 32.40 -7.14
CA ASN A 267 4.14 31.84 -8.45
C ASN A 267 2.95 31.76 -9.42
N VAL A 268 1.94 32.62 -9.24
CA VAL A 268 0.61 32.52 -9.87
C VAL A 268 0.64 32.47 -11.40
N ASP A 269 1.67 33.06 -11.99
CA ASP A 269 1.92 33.13 -13.43
C ASP A 269 2.29 31.76 -14.05
N THR A 270 2.65 30.75 -13.24
CA THR A 270 3.02 29.39 -13.68
C THR A 270 2.39 28.25 -12.88
N GLU A 271 2.09 28.44 -11.59
CA GLU A 271 1.64 27.37 -10.68
C GLU A 271 0.16 26.99 -10.86
N GLY A 272 -0.67 27.87 -11.44
CA GLY A 272 -2.12 27.70 -11.57
C GLY A 272 -2.58 26.33 -12.10
N PRO A 273 -2.06 25.84 -13.25
CA PRO A 273 -2.46 24.54 -13.80
C PRO A 273 -2.13 23.35 -12.87
N ARG A 274 -0.94 23.34 -12.25
CA ARG A 274 -0.52 22.26 -11.34
C ARG A 274 -1.36 22.24 -10.06
N TYR A 275 -1.67 23.41 -9.54
CA TYR A 275 -2.56 23.57 -8.39
C TYR A 275 -3.97 23.04 -8.70
N LEU A 276 -4.57 23.44 -9.82
CA LEU A 276 -5.91 22.99 -10.23
C LEU A 276 -5.97 21.48 -10.51
N GLU A 277 -4.93 20.91 -11.10
CA GLU A 277 -4.84 19.47 -11.34
C GLU A 277 -4.86 18.67 -10.03
N PHE A 278 -4.07 19.10 -9.03
CA PHE A 278 -4.06 18.49 -7.70
C PHE A 278 -5.35 18.73 -6.90
N GLU A 279 -5.91 19.93 -6.98
CA GLU A 279 -7.12 20.30 -6.24
C GLU A 279 -8.39 19.64 -6.79
N LYS A 280 -8.41 19.16 -8.05
CA LYS A 280 -9.48 18.27 -8.54
C LYS A 280 -9.56 17.00 -7.68
N TYR A 281 -8.42 16.34 -7.44
CA TYR A 281 -8.33 15.17 -6.57
C TYR A 281 -8.62 15.53 -5.10
N TRP A 282 -7.95 16.56 -4.57
CA TRP A 282 -8.03 16.93 -3.15
C TRP A 282 -9.41 17.42 -2.70
N GLY A 283 -10.22 17.95 -3.63
CA GLY A 283 -11.62 18.29 -3.38
C GLY A 283 -12.61 17.12 -3.56
N GLY A 284 -12.21 16.02 -4.19
CA GLY A 284 -13.08 14.91 -4.60
C GLY A 284 -13.54 14.01 -3.43
N TYR A 285 -14.33 14.55 -2.50
CA TYR A 285 -14.74 13.83 -1.28
C TYR A 285 -15.76 12.73 -1.53
N VAL A 286 -15.46 11.52 -1.05
CA VAL A 286 -16.32 10.32 -1.14
C VAL A 286 -16.85 9.88 0.23
N PHE A 287 -17.72 8.87 0.24
CA PHE A 287 -18.37 8.33 1.42
C PHE A 287 -17.94 6.88 1.70
N LEU A 288 -18.03 6.50 2.97
CA LEU A 288 -17.94 5.12 3.43
C LEU A 288 -19.26 4.76 4.11
N ASN A 289 -19.70 3.50 4.03
CA ASN A 289 -20.88 3.09 4.79
C ASN A 289 -20.53 3.07 6.30
N ASP A 290 -21.53 3.35 7.14
CA ASP A 290 -21.38 3.39 8.60
C ASP A 290 -20.78 2.10 9.18
N ILE A 291 -21.17 0.93 8.65
CA ILE A 291 -20.65 -0.38 9.07
C ILE A 291 -19.16 -0.52 8.68
N GLU A 292 -18.79 -0.10 7.46
CA GLU A 292 -17.40 -0.16 7.00
C GLU A 292 -16.49 0.71 7.86
N MET A 293 -16.86 1.98 8.04
CA MET A 293 -16.01 2.94 8.73
C MET A 293 -15.92 2.62 10.23
N GLN A 294 -17.01 2.15 10.85
CA GLN A 294 -16.99 1.67 12.22
C GLN A 294 -16.08 0.43 12.36
N TYR A 295 -16.17 -0.54 11.45
CA TYR A 295 -15.30 -1.72 11.45
C TYR A 295 -13.82 -1.33 11.31
N ILE A 296 -13.50 -0.38 10.43
CA ILE A 296 -12.14 0.12 10.20
C ILE A 296 -11.56 0.75 11.47
N VAL A 297 -12.32 1.63 12.13
CA VAL A 297 -11.81 2.31 13.34
C VAL A 297 -11.71 1.36 14.54
N ASP A 298 -12.74 0.54 14.79
CA ASP A 298 -12.76 -0.40 15.92
C ASP A 298 -11.65 -1.44 15.83
N ASN A 299 -11.44 -2.05 14.66
CA ASN A 299 -10.54 -3.18 14.53
C ASN A 299 -9.11 -2.79 14.14
N LEU A 300 -8.92 -1.73 13.36
CA LEU A 300 -7.61 -1.36 12.81
C LEU A 300 -6.98 -0.25 13.64
N PHE A 301 -7.48 0.98 13.51
CA PHE A 301 -6.88 2.16 14.15
C PHE A 301 -6.86 2.09 15.67
N ILE A 302 -7.94 1.62 16.30
CA ILE A 302 -8.03 1.53 17.76
C ILE A 302 -7.65 0.14 18.26
N GLY A 303 -8.20 -0.92 17.69
CA GLY A 303 -7.99 -2.29 18.17
C GLY A 303 -6.67 -2.95 17.76
N ASN A 304 -6.02 -2.48 16.68
CA ASN A 304 -4.82 -3.08 16.08
C ASN A 304 -4.88 -4.62 15.91
N ARG A 305 -6.06 -5.12 15.51
CA ARG A 305 -6.43 -6.55 15.45
C ARG A 305 -5.92 -7.26 14.20
N LEU A 306 -5.58 -6.52 13.14
CA LEU A 306 -5.03 -7.12 11.93
C LEU A 306 -3.62 -7.67 12.18
N SER A 307 -2.76 -6.91 12.87
CA SER A 307 -1.40 -7.33 13.17
C SER A 307 -1.29 -8.36 14.30
N SER A 308 -2.36 -8.60 15.08
CA SER A 308 -2.45 -9.73 16.02
C SER A 308 -3.33 -10.89 15.50
N ALA A 309 -3.73 -10.85 14.22
CA ALA A 309 -4.65 -11.82 13.61
C ALA A 309 -5.92 -12.08 14.47
N GLU A 310 -6.44 -11.07 15.18
CA GLU A 310 -7.66 -11.17 16.02
C GLU A 310 -8.96 -11.01 15.20
N LEU A 311 -8.84 -10.86 13.88
CA LEU A 311 -9.96 -10.66 12.96
C LEU A 311 -10.56 -11.99 12.46
N ILE A 312 -11.90 -12.06 12.45
CA ILE A 312 -12.68 -13.22 12.01
C ILE A 312 -13.83 -12.74 11.12
N THR A 313 -14.08 -13.41 10.00
CA THR A 313 -15.19 -13.14 9.07
C THR A 313 -16.54 -13.67 9.57
N SER A 314 -17.64 -13.28 8.91
CA SER A 314 -19.00 -13.73 9.21
C SER A 314 -19.22 -15.24 9.02
N ASP A 315 -18.42 -15.91 8.18
CA ASP A 315 -18.37 -17.37 8.00
C ASP A 315 -17.32 -18.07 8.89
N GLY A 316 -16.67 -17.35 9.81
CA GLY A 316 -15.80 -17.90 10.84
C GLY A 316 -14.34 -18.12 10.43
N LEU A 317 -13.93 -17.64 9.26
CA LEU A 317 -12.54 -17.72 8.80
C LEU A 317 -11.68 -16.66 9.50
N ARG A 318 -10.51 -17.06 10.00
CA ARG A 318 -9.55 -16.16 10.64
C ARG A 318 -8.72 -15.42 9.58
N ILE A 319 -8.70 -14.10 9.67
CA ILE A 319 -7.82 -13.25 8.87
C ILE A 319 -6.44 -13.23 9.56
N ASP A 320 -5.50 -14.01 9.03
CA ASP A 320 -4.14 -14.15 9.54
C ASP A 320 -3.16 -13.96 8.38
N LEU A 321 -2.40 -12.86 8.38
CA LEU A 321 -1.52 -12.49 7.27
C LEU A 321 -0.44 -13.54 6.98
N ARG A 322 -0.14 -14.41 7.96
CA ARG A 322 0.78 -15.54 7.82
C ARG A 322 0.23 -16.67 6.93
N ASN A 323 -0.97 -16.51 6.37
CA ASN A 323 -1.53 -17.37 5.32
C ASN A 323 -1.11 -16.97 3.89
N ILE A 324 -0.56 -15.77 3.69
CA ILE A 324 -0.19 -15.27 2.36
C ILE A 324 1.03 -16.05 1.84
N ARG A 325 0.92 -16.64 0.63
CA ARG A 325 1.97 -17.46 -0.01
C ARG A 325 2.70 -16.76 -1.17
N SER A 326 2.35 -15.51 -1.46
CA SER A 326 3.09 -14.65 -2.38
C SER A 326 4.06 -13.73 -1.62
N PRO A 327 5.09 -13.17 -2.27
CA PRO A 327 5.92 -12.15 -1.67
C PRO A 327 5.11 -10.89 -1.35
N ILE A 328 5.43 -10.28 -0.20
CA ILE A 328 4.84 -9.01 0.24
C ILE A 328 5.94 -7.95 0.16
N VAL A 329 5.78 -6.97 -0.73
CA VAL A 329 6.69 -5.83 -0.92
C VAL A 329 6.11 -4.61 -0.20
N VAL A 330 6.74 -4.18 0.89
CA VAL A 330 6.31 -3.02 1.68
C VAL A 330 7.12 -1.78 1.29
N PHE A 331 6.47 -0.76 0.72
CA PHE A 331 7.10 0.52 0.42
C PHE A 331 6.65 1.57 1.45
N CYS A 332 7.60 2.04 2.26
CA CYS A 332 7.39 3.06 3.30
C CYS A 332 8.51 4.11 3.30
N SER A 333 8.32 5.22 4.04
CA SER A 333 9.33 6.27 4.13
C SER A 333 9.32 6.97 5.48
N TYR A 334 10.50 7.38 5.99
CA TYR A 334 10.62 8.21 7.18
C TYR A 334 10.08 9.64 7.00
N GLY A 335 9.81 10.07 5.75
CA GLY A 335 9.06 11.30 5.46
C GLY A 335 7.54 11.14 5.59
N ASP A 336 7.02 9.93 5.79
CA ASP A 336 5.59 9.65 5.85
C ASP A 336 5.02 9.86 7.27
N ASN A 337 4.38 11.02 7.47
CA ASN A 337 3.64 11.35 8.69
C ASN A 337 2.24 10.72 8.79
N ILE A 338 1.85 9.84 7.86
CA ILE A 338 0.64 9.01 7.93
C ILE A 338 1.04 7.55 8.21
N THR A 339 1.97 6.99 7.43
CA THR A 339 2.45 5.60 7.59
C THR A 339 3.98 5.50 7.65
N PRO A 340 4.61 5.92 8.77
CA PRO A 340 6.04 5.78 8.95
C PRO A 340 6.47 4.30 9.05
N PRO A 341 7.75 3.95 8.84
CA PRO A 341 8.21 2.56 8.77
C PRO A 341 7.81 1.66 9.96
N PRO A 342 7.76 2.13 11.22
CA PRO A 342 7.22 1.33 12.33
C PRO A 342 5.78 0.84 12.12
N GLN A 343 4.91 1.64 11.49
CA GLN A 343 3.50 1.28 11.25
C GLN A 343 3.30 0.43 9.98
N ALA A 344 4.17 0.62 8.99
CA ALA A 344 4.23 -0.22 7.78
C ALA A 344 4.81 -1.62 8.06
N LEU A 345 5.75 -1.75 9.01
CA LEU A 345 6.50 -2.98 9.28
C LEU A 345 6.18 -3.66 10.62
N GLY A 346 5.51 -2.97 11.55
CA GLY A 346 5.24 -3.49 12.91
C GLY A 346 4.38 -4.76 12.93
N TRP A 347 3.59 -5.01 11.88
CA TRP A 347 2.84 -6.26 11.73
C TRP A 347 3.74 -7.50 11.63
N ILE A 348 4.95 -7.35 11.10
CA ILE A 348 5.92 -8.44 11.00
C ILE A 348 6.35 -8.86 12.42
N THR A 349 6.60 -7.88 13.30
CA THR A 349 7.00 -8.14 14.69
C THR A 349 5.83 -8.53 15.61
N ASP A 350 4.60 -8.08 15.29
CA ASP A 350 3.38 -8.47 16.01
C ASP A 350 2.93 -9.92 15.69
N LEU A 351 3.25 -10.45 14.50
CA LEU A 351 2.86 -11.79 14.05
C LEU A 351 3.94 -12.87 14.18
N TYR A 352 5.21 -12.54 13.93
CA TYR A 352 6.31 -13.51 13.87
C TYR A 352 7.23 -13.43 15.09
N ARG A 353 7.68 -14.61 15.55
CA ARG A 353 8.53 -14.77 16.74
C ARG A 353 10.02 -14.72 16.43
N ASN A 354 10.46 -15.31 15.33
CA ASN A 354 11.85 -15.30 14.84
C ASN A 354 11.89 -15.59 13.32
N ASP A 355 13.10 -15.66 12.73
CA ASP A 355 13.26 -15.97 11.30
C ASP A 355 12.84 -17.41 10.94
N GLU A 356 12.87 -18.35 11.89
CA GLU A 356 12.34 -19.72 11.69
C GLU A 356 10.81 -19.71 11.55
N ASP A 357 10.13 -18.86 12.31
CA ASP A 357 8.68 -18.66 12.24
C ASP A 357 8.28 -18.11 10.86
N VAL A 358 8.97 -17.06 10.37
CA VAL A 358 8.81 -16.53 9.01
C VAL A 358 9.04 -17.64 7.96
N ALA A 359 10.08 -18.45 8.11
CA ALA A 359 10.39 -19.56 7.20
C ALA A 359 9.33 -20.67 7.21
N SER A 360 8.77 -21.01 8.38
CA SER A 360 7.75 -22.07 8.53
C SER A 360 6.41 -21.74 7.87
N HIS A 361 6.15 -20.46 7.56
CA HIS A 361 4.96 -20.02 6.82
C HIS A 361 5.23 -19.87 5.31
N ASP A 362 6.41 -20.26 4.82
CA ASP A 362 6.92 -19.95 3.48
C ASP A 362 6.80 -18.43 3.16
N GLN A 363 6.92 -17.56 4.17
CA GLN A 363 6.67 -16.14 3.97
C GLN A 363 7.90 -15.44 3.39
N THR A 364 7.76 -14.85 2.20
CA THR A 364 8.72 -13.87 1.67
C THR A 364 8.21 -12.47 1.98
N ILE A 365 9.03 -11.66 2.66
CA ILE A 365 8.74 -10.24 2.92
C ILE A 365 9.91 -9.42 2.41
N VAL A 366 9.64 -8.50 1.49
CA VAL A 366 10.59 -7.48 1.03
C VAL A 366 10.12 -6.14 1.57
N TYR A 367 11.02 -5.32 2.11
CA TYR A 367 10.71 -3.94 2.47
C TYR A 367 11.67 -2.96 1.81
N THR A 368 11.19 -1.76 1.50
CA THR A 368 12.05 -0.61 1.23
C THR A 368 11.67 0.57 2.11
N THR A 369 12.67 1.39 2.42
CA THR A 369 12.59 2.57 3.28
C THR A 369 13.26 3.72 2.57
N HIS A 370 12.50 4.73 2.14
CA HIS A 370 13.06 5.98 1.66
C HIS A 370 13.21 6.99 2.81
N GLU A 371 14.21 7.86 2.79
CA GLU A 371 14.46 8.85 3.86
C GLU A 371 13.39 9.94 3.95
N SER A 372 13.04 10.58 2.83
CA SER A 372 12.31 11.87 2.83
C SER A 372 11.02 11.94 1.99
N ILE A 373 10.43 10.82 1.57
CA ILE A 373 9.19 10.81 0.78
C ILE A 373 7.98 10.98 1.72
N GLY A 374 7.21 12.04 1.53
CA GLY A 374 5.89 12.18 2.17
C GLY A 374 4.84 11.27 1.54
N HIS A 375 3.83 10.86 2.31
CA HIS A 375 2.82 9.84 1.97
C HIS A 375 2.42 9.73 0.49
N LEU A 376 1.92 10.81 -0.12
CA LEU A 376 1.48 10.80 -1.53
C LEU A 376 2.63 10.58 -2.53
N GLY A 377 3.87 10.95 -2.20
CA GLY A 377 5.01 10.66 -3.05
C GLY A 377 5.24 9.15 -3.23
N ILE A 378 4.84 8.33 -2.24
CA ILE A 378 5.04 6.88 -2.28
C ILE A 378 4.29 6.24 -3.48
N PHE A 379 3.09 6.72 -3.86
CA PHE A 379 2.26 6.10 -4.92
C PHE A 379 1.82 7.04 -6.06
N VAL A 380 1.91 8.37 -5.90
CA VAL A 380 1.41 9.37 -6.89
C VAL A 380 2.52 9.93 -7.80
N SER A 381 3.74 9.40 -7.68
CA SER A 381 4.94 10.04 -8.23
C SER A 381 5.07 9.98 -9.75
N GLY A 382 5.52 11.11 -10.33
CA GLY A 382 6.25 11.14 -11.60
C GLY A 382 7.72 11.56 -11.49
N LYS A 383 8.30 11.61 -10.27
CA LYS A 383 9.70 12.06 -10.01
C LYS A 383 10.36 11.51 -8.74
N VAL A 384 9.61 11.03 -7.75
CA VAL A 384 10.04 10.88 -6.35
C VAL A 384 9.36 9.61 -5.80
N GLY A 385 9.97 8.44 -5.94
CA GLY A 385 9.28 7.14 -5.90
C GLY A 385 9.19 6.45 -7.27
N ARG A 386 9.50 7.17 -8.36
CA ARG A 386 9.47 6.63 -9.74
C ARG A 386 10.47 5.50 -9.94
N LYS A 387 11.69 5.60 -9.40
CA LYS A 387 12.73 4.57 -9.59
C LYS A 387 12.37 3.28 -8.86
N GLU A 388 11.81 3.41 -7.65
CA GLU A 388 11.31 2.30 -6.85
C GLU A 388 10.21 1.54 -7.58
N HIS A 389 9.21 2.23 -8.15
CA HIS A 389 8.14 1.58 -8.92
C HIS A 389 8.61 0.94 -10.24
N VAL A 390 9.50 1.59 -10.98
CA VAL A 390 10.09 1.03 -12.20
C VAL A 390 10.88 -0.25 -11.88
N GLU A 391 11.69 -0.25 -10.82
CA GLU A 391 12.44 -1.44 -10.42
C GLU A 391 11.53 -2.54 -9.87
N PHE A 392 10.52 -2.23 -9.04
CA PHE A 392 9.60 -3.25 -8.53
C PHE A 392 8.76 -3.90 -9.62
N THR A 393 8.30 -3.14 -10.62
CA THR A 393 7.57 -3.69 -11.76
C THR A 393 8.48 -4.50 -12.69
N SER A 394 9.67 -3.98 -13.01
CA SER A 394 10.64 -4.66 -13.90
C SER A 394 11.20 -5.96 -13.31
N ASN A 395 11.35 -6.02 -11.99
CA ASN A 395 11.92 -7.17 -11.27
C ASN A 395 10.86 -7.98 -10.49
N ILE A 396 9.56 -7.85 -10.80
CA ILE A 396 8.51 -8.52 -10.01
C ILE A 396 8.61 -10.05 -10.06
N ASP A 397 9.00 -10.61 -11.21
CA ASP A 397 9.23 -12.04 -11.40
C ASP A 397 10.46 -12.54 -10.62
N LEU A 398 11.46 -11.68 -10.41
CA LEU A 398 12.62 -11.96 -9.56
C LEU A 398 12.22 -12.04 -8.08
N ILE A 399 11.40 -11.07 -7.64
CA ILE A 399 10.85 -11.02 -6.27
C ILE A 399 9.98 -12.27 -6.00
N ASP A 400 9.26 -12.77 -7.01
CA ASP A 400 8.48 -14.02 -6.93
C ASP A 400 9.37 -15.26 -6.68
N LEU A 401 10.58 -15.30 -7.26
CA LEU A 401 11.55 -16.39 -7.09
C LEU A 401 12.33 -16.36 -5.75
N LEU A 402 12.27 -15.27 -4.97
CA LEU A 402 12.88 -15.21 -3.64
C LEU A 402 12.30 -16.31 -2.71
N PRO A 403 13.09 -16.91 -1.83
CA PRO A 403 12.61 -17.88 -0.85
C PRO A 403 11.98 -17.22 0.38
N ALA A 404 11.56 -18.02 1.35
CA ALA A 404 11.06 -17.52 2.62
C ALA A 404 12.16 -16.80 3.44
N GLY A 405 11.78 -15.69 4.06
CA GLY A 405 12.66 -14.79 4.81
C GLY A 405 12.31 -13.32 4.64
N VAL A 406 13.02 -12.47 5.38
CA VAL A 406 12.91 -11.00 5.31
C VAL A 406 14.05 -10.43 4.45
N TYR A 407 13.73 -9.44 3.62
CA TYR A 407 14.64 -8.79 2.69
C TYR A 407 14.46 -7.28 2.70
N GLN A 408 15.54 -6.54 2.51
CA GLN A 408 15.52 -5.10 2.24
C GLN A 408 15.88 -4.85 0.77
N ALA A 409 15.02 -4.15 0.04
CA ALA A 409 15.34 -3.63 -1.29
C ALA A 409 15.94 -2.22 -1.18
N THR A 410 17.13 -2.00 -1.75
CA THR A 410 17.68 -0.67 -2.02
C THR A 410 17.66 -0.43 -3.53
N VAL A 411 17.37 0.81 -3.96
CA VAL A 411 17.40 1.20 -5.37
C VAL A 411 18.45 2.28 -5.53
N ASP A 412 19.59 1.89 -6.08
CA ASP A 412 20.80 2.68 -6.14
C ASP A 412 21.05 3.18 -7.58
N ASP A 413 21.70 4.34 -7.69
CA ASP A 413 22.00 4.97 -8.98
C ASP A 413 23.18 4.23 -9.64
N ASN A 414 23.06 3.82 -10.92
CA ASN A 414 24.09 3.03 -11.62
C ASN A 414 24.91 3.91 -12.59
N PRO A 415 26.09 4.45 -12.18
CA PRO A 415 26.91 5.30 -13.04
C PRO A 415 27.53 4.56 -14.25
N ASP A 416 27.60 3.24 -14.23
CA ASP A 416 28.18 2.39 -15.28
C ASP A 416 27.12 1.63 -16.11
N ALA A 417 25.88 2.15 -16.15
CA ALA A 417 24.82 1.65 -17.04
C ALA A 417 25.22 1.65 -18.53
N ALA A 418 26.20 2.49 -18.94
CA ALA A 418 26.76 2.51 -20.29
C ALA A 418 27.89 1.50 -20.56
N GLN A 419 28.37 0.76 -19.53
CA GLN A 419 29.49 -0.17 -19.63
C GLN A 419 29.19 -1.58 -19.06
N SER A 420 28.03 -1.78 -18.45
CA SER A 420 27.62 -3.09 -17.93
C SER A 420 27.50 -4.13 -19.06
N PRO A 421 28.23 -5.27 -19.02
CA PRO A 421 28.22 -6.29 -20.08
C PRO A 421 27.00 -7.23 -19.95
N HIS A 422 25.85 -6.68 -19.58
CA HIS A 422 24.62 -7.39 -19.23
C HIS A 422 23.46 -6.81 -20.05
N GLY A 423 22.47 -7.64 -20.36
CA GLY A 423 21.43 -7.33 -21.36
C GLY A 423 20.48 -6.17 -20.99
N PRO A 424 19.56 -5.82 -21.90
CA PRO A 424 18.73 -4.61 -21.81
C PRO A 424 17.65 -4.71 -20.71
N GLY A 425 18.07 -4.53 -19.46
CA GLY A 425 17.21 -4.53 -18.27
C GLY A 425 17.43 -3.35 -17.32
N SER A 426 18.47 -2.53 -17.51
CA SER A 426 18.67 -1.28 -16.75
C SER A 426 17.80 -0.17 -17.35
N HIS A 427 16.55 -0.09 -16.94
CA HIS A 427 15.68 1.04 -17.27
C HIS A 427 16.15 2.29 -16.50
N ASP A 428 16.22 3.43 -17.21
CA ASP A 428 16.63 4.76 -16.72
C ASP A 428 17.99 4.90 -15.98
N GLY A 429 18.76 3.82 -15.79
CA GLY A 429 20.09 3.86 -15.17
C GLY A 429 20.13 3.61 -13.66
N TYR A 430 19.16 2.87 -13.12
CA TYR A 430 19.14 2.43 -11.72
C TYR A 430 19.43 0.93 -11.60
N PHE A 431 19.54 0.43 -10.37
CA PHE A 431 19.59 -1.00 -10.06
C PHE A 431 19.01 -1.28 -8.66
N MET A 432 18.13 -2.28 -8.56
CA MET A 432 17.64 -2.78 -7.27
C MET A 432 18.53 -3.88 -6.68
N ALA A 433 19.12 -3.63 -5.53
CA ALA A 433 19.82 -4.63 -4.73
C ALA A 433 18.90 -5.21 -3.63
N LEU A 434 18.96 -6.54 -3.44
CA LEU A 434 18.15 -7.27 -2.47
C LEU A 434 19.05 -7.85 -1.36
N HIS A 435 18.95 -7.26 -0.17
CA HIS A 435 19.76 -7.63 1.00
C HIS A 435 18.94 -8.53 1.92
N ARG A 436 19.45 -9.72 2.29
CA ARG A 436 18.76 -10.54 3.28
C ARG A 436 18.85 -9.88 4.67
N ARG A 437 17.74 -9.89 5.41
CA ARG A 437 17.61 -9.32 6.75
C ARG A 437 17.08 -10.37 7.73
N THR A 438 17.22 -10.05 9.01
CA THR A 438 16.65 -10.78 10.15
C THR A 438 15.40 -10.07 10.66
N LEU A 439 14.58 -10.78 11.42
CA LEU A 439 13.47 -10.17 12.15
C LEU A 439 13.95 -9.13 13.18
N ASP A 440 15.17 -9.26 13.70
CA ASP A 440 15.78 -8.28 14.60
C ASP A 440 16.15 -6.96 13.90
N ASP A 441 16.52 -6.98 12.61
CA ASP A 441 16.66 -5.76 11.80
C ASP A 441 15.34 -4.98 11.74
N VAL A 442 14.21 -5.69 11.58
CA VAL A 442 12.87 -5.08 11.58
C VAL A 442 12.52 -4.54 12.98
N ARG A 443 12.85 -5.26 14.05
CA ARG A 443 12.66 -4.78 15.44
C ARG A 443 13.46 -3.51 15.72
N ASN A 444 14.66 -3.36 15.15
CA ASN A 444 15.47 -2.14 15.27
C ASN A 444 14.82 -0.92 14.59
N ILE A 445 14.00 -1.13 13.56
CA ILE A 445 13.18 -0.07 12.91
C ILE A 445 11.92 0.21 13.74
N VAL A 446 11.13 -0.84 14.01
CA VAL A 446 9.79 -0.73 14.65
C VAL A 446 9.85 -0.28 16.11
N LYS A 447 10.85 -0.76 16.86
CA LYS A 447 11.07 -0.54 18.30
C LYS A 447 9.80 -0.80 19.15
N PRO A 448 9.31 -2.06 19.22
CA PRO A 448 8.14 -2.39 20.03
C PRO A 448 8.31 -1.99 21.51
N ASP A 449 7.33 -1.28 22.07
CA ASP A 449 7.25 -0.93 23.49
C ASP A 449 6.02 -1.59 24.12
N PRO A 450 6.19 -2.70 24.88
CA PRO A 450 5.08 -3.35 25.58
C PRO A 450 4.31 -2.42 26.52
N ALA A 451 4.99 -1.45 27.15
CA ALA A 451 4.35 -0.51 28.06
C ALA A 451 3.49 0.53 27.30
N SER A 452 3.87 0.89 26.07
CA SER A 452 3.01 1.61 25.12
C SER A 452 1.79 0.77 24.76
N ASP A 453 1.96 -0.49 24.37
CA ASP A 453 0.85 -1.38 24.02
C ASP A 453 -0.18 -1.53 25.15
N HIS A 454 0.23 -1.56 26.43
CA HIS A 454 -0.69 -1.52 27.56
C HIS A 454 -1.55 -0.24 27.60
N ARG A 455 -0.99 0.92 27.21
CA ARG A 455 -1.72 2.20 27.13
C ARG A 455 -2.73 2.17 25.99
N PHE A 456 -2.37 1.62 24.83
CA PHE A 456 -3.31 1.44 23.72
C PHE A 456 -4.39 0.40 24.01
N ARG A 457 -4.10 -0.70 24.70
CA ARG A 457 -5.11 -1.66 25.17
C ARG A 457 -6.14 -1.00 26.09
N ALA A 458 -5.70 -0.14 27.01
CA ALA A 458 -6.59 0.66 27.85
C ALA A 458 -7.43 1.65 27.03
N ALA A 459 -6.84 2.33 26.03
CA ALA A 459 -7.56 3.21 25.11
C ALA A 459 -8.63 2.47 24.28
N ALA A 460 -8.31 1.28 23.76
CA ALA A 460 -9.26 0.43 23.06
C ALA A 460 -10.42 0.01 23.99
N ARG A 461 -10.14 -0.32 25.26
CA ARG A 461 -11.19 -0.69 26.21
C ARG A 461 -12.07 0.48 26.63
N VAL A 462 -11.53 1.71 26.67
CA VAL A 462 -12.33 2.93 26.82
C VAL A 462 -13.19 3.17 25.58
N SER A 463 -12.66 2.92 24.37
CA SER A 463 -13.41 3.00 23.11
C SER A 463 -14.62 2.06 23.08
N ASP A 464 -14.44 0.77 23.39
CA ASP A 464 -15.53 -0.21 23.51
C ASP A 464 -16.67 0.34 24.40
N THR A 465 -16.28 0.91 25.55
CA THR A 465 -17.19 1.37 26.59
C THR A 465 -17.96 2.61 26.13
N ASN A 466 -17.27 3.60 25.56
CA ASN A 466 -17.89 4.83 25.08
C ASN A 466 -18.78 4.59 23.85
N LEU A 467 -18.36 3.70 22.94
CA LEU A 467 -19.18 3.27 21.80
C LEU A 467 -20.47 2.58 22.27
N ALA A 468 -20.37 1.67 23.24
CA ALA A 468 -21.54 0.99 23.82
C ALA A 468 -22.49 1.98 24.53
N LEU A 469 -21.96 2.96 25.27
CA LEU A 469 -22.76 4.02 25.89
C LEU A 469 -23.46 4.90 24.85
N TYR A 470 -22.74 5.33 23.80
CA TYR A 470 -23.30 6.12 22.70
C TYR A 470 -24.43 5.36 21.99
N LYS A 471 -24.16 4.13 21.52
CA LYS A 471 -25.14 3.29 20.80
C LYS A 471 -26.37 2.96 21.68
N ARG A 472 -26.20 2.81 23.00
CA ARG A 472 -27.29 2.46 23.91
C ARG A 472 -28.17 3.64 24.32
N PHE A 473 -27.61 4.84 24.49
CA PHE A 473 -28.30 5.96 25.14
C PHE A 473 -28.45 7.22 24.29
N VAL A 474 -27.66 7.39 23.23
CA VAL A 474 -27.61 8.63 22.43
C VAL A 474 -28.02 8.37 20.98
N GLN A 475 -27.48 7.34 20.34
CA GLN A 475 -27.76 6.99 18.93
C GLN A 475 -29.26 6.97 18.55
N PRO A 476 -30.18 6.38 19.35
CA PRO A 476 -31.61 6.37 18.99
C PRO A 476 -32.24 7.77 18.90
N TRP A 477 -31.71 8.75 19.64
CA TRP A 477 -32.16 10.14 19.55
C TRP A 477 -31.58 10.86 18.33
N VAL A 478 -30.31 10.59 18.00
CA VAL A 478 -29.65 11.15 16.81
C VAL A 478 -30.34 10.63 15.54
N GLN A 479 -30.48 9.31 15.40
CA GLN A 479 -31.18 8.67 14.29
C GLN A 479 -32.67 9.07 14.22
N GLY A 480 -33.30 9.39 15.35
CA GLY A 480 -34.68 9.91 15.40
C GLY A 480 -34.82 11.40 15.06
N MET A 481 -33.70 12.15 14.95
CA MET A 481 -33.68 13.59 14.64
C MET A 481 -33.05 13.92 13.29
N VAL A 482 -32.18 13.05 12.75
CA VAL A 482 -31.49 13.26 11.47
C VAL A 482 -32.33 12.68 10.34
N THR A 483 -32.76 13.53 9.41
CA THR A 483 -33.37 13.13 8.14
C THR A 483 -32.34 13.21 7.00
N PRO A 484 -32.59 12.57 5.83
CA PRO A 484 -31.69 12.67 4.68
C PRO A 484 -31.44 14.11 4.22
N GLU A 485 -32.42 15.00 4.36
CA GLU A 485 -32.30 16.43 4.04
C GLU A 485 -31.36 17.15 5.01
N ILE A 486 -31.43 16.82 6.31
CA ILE A 486 -30.53 17.35 7.33
C ILE A 486 -29.10 16.85 7.09
N ALA A 487 -28.92 15.56 6.79
CA ALA A 487 -27.62 14.99 6.46
C ALA A 487 -27.01 15.65 5.20
N SER A 488 -27.81 15.86 4.14
CA SER A 488 -27.39 16.56 2.92
C SER A 488 -27.04 18.04 3.16
N MET A 489 -27.81 18.73 4.02
CA MET A 489 -27.49 20.09 4.46
C MET A 489 -26.18 20.14 5.26
N MET A 490 -25.94 19.18 6.16
CA MET A 490 -24.67 19.10 6.91
C MET A 490 -23.48 18.78 6.01
N GLN A 491 -23.66 17.88 5.03
CA GLN A 491 -22.66 17.54 4.01
C GLN A 491 -22.23 18.77 3.18
N THR A 492 -23.19 19.59 2.75
CA THR A 492 -22.94 20.80 1.94
C THR A 492 -22.38 21.96 2.76
N LEU A 493 -22.73 22.05 4.04
CA LEU A 493 -22.15 22.99 5.00
C LEU A 493 -20.82 22.52 5.61
N HIS A 494 -20.27 21.37 5.19
CA HIS A 494 -18.97 20.90 5.67
C HIS A 494 -17.86 21.91 5.29
N PRO A 495 -17.01 22.37 6.23
CA PRO A 495 -16.06 23.47 5.99
C PRO A 495 -15.17 23.29 4.76
N LEU A 496 -14.71 22.07 4.50
CA LEU A 496 -13.91 21.78 3.31
C LEU A 496 -14.68 22.01 2.01
N ARG A 497 -15.91 21.49 1.87
CA ARG A 497 -16.76 21.69 0.67
C ARG A 497 -17.13 23.16 0.50
N MET A 498 -17.50 23.84 1.58
CA MET A 498 -17.73 25.28 1.57
C MET A 498 -16.52 26.05 1.01
N SER A 499 -15.28 25.60 1.26
CA SER A 499 -14.06 26.24 0.75
C SER A 499 -13.91 26.20 -0.78
N TYR A 500 -14.52 25.21 -1.47
CA TYR A 500 -14.56 25.13 -2.93
C TYR A 500 -15.76 25.91 -3.48
N GLU A 501 -16.94 25.77 -2.88
CA GLU A 501 -18.19 26.32 -3.41
C GLU A 501 -18.30 27.86 -3.33
N TRP A 502 -17.89 28.47 -2.21
CA TRP A 502 -18.14 29.90 -1.91
C TRP A 502 -17.56 30.89 -2.94
N TRP A 503 -16.53 30.45 -3.66
CA TRP A 503 -15.80 31.24 -4.64
C TRP A 503 -15.66 30.46 -5.95
N SER A 504 -16.75 30.47 -6.71
CA SER A 504 -16.92 29.92 -8.06
C SER A 504 -17.53 31.00 -8.97
N SER A 505 -17.69 30.75 -10.27
CA SER A 505 -18.36 31.65 -11.22
C SER A 505 -19.85 31.93 -10.91
N THR A 506 -20.43 31.21 -9.94
CA THR A 506 -21.76 31.51 -9.39
C THR A 506 -21.77 32.77 -8.51
N ASN A 507 -20.60 33.17 -7.98
CA ASN A 507 -20.45 34.36 -7.14
C ASN A 507 -20.59 35.63 -7.99
N THR A 508 -21.37 36.61 -7.53
CA THR A 508 -21.69 37.84 -8.30
C THR A 508 -20.47 38.71 -8.63
N LEU A 509 -19.36 38.56 -7.91
CA LEU A 509 -18.10 39.26 -8.17
C LEU A 509 -17.15 38.46 -9.09
N ALA A 510 -17.35 37.16 -9.25
CA ALA A 510 -16.42 36.30 -10.01
C ALA A 510 -16.26 36.71 -11.49
N PRO A 511 -17.30 37.14 -12.23
CA PRO A 511 -17.13 37.61 -13.62
C PRO A 511 -16.27 38.88 -13.74
N THR A 512 -16.26 39.76 -12.74
CA THR A 512 -15.44 40.98 -12.78
C THR A 512 -13.97 40.66 -12.48
N VAL A 513 -13.71 39.73 -11.55
CA VAL A 513 -12.37 39.19 -11.28
C VAL A 513 -11.82 38.44 -12.49
N ALA A 514 -12.60 37.56 -13.13
CA ALA A 514 -12.18 36.86 -14.34
C ALA A 514 -11.87 37.83 -15.50
N GLY A 515 -12.74 38.82 -15.73
CA GLY A 515 -12.53 39.86 -16.74
C GLY A 515 -11.32 40.77 -16.48
N ALA A 516 -10.96 40.99 -15.21
CA ALA A 516 -9.74 41.67 -14.83
C ALA A 516 -8.51 40.77 -15.03
N ALA A 517 -8.55 39.52 -14.54
CA ALA A 517 -7.46 38.55 -14.63
C ALA A 517 -7.02 38.30 -16.09
N THR A 518 -7.96 38.19 -17.04
CA THR A 518 -7.61 38.10 -18.47
C THR A 518 -6.79 39.29 -18.94
N ARG A 519 -7.18 40.53 -18.61
CA ARG A 519 -6.43 41.74 -19.01
C ARG A 519 -5.08 41.86 -18.30
N LEU A 520 -4.97 41.37 -17.08
CA LEU A 520 -3.73 41.41 -16.29
C LEU A 520 -2.71 40.32 -16.68
N ARG A 521 -3.13 39.31 -17.46
CA ARG A 521 -2.20 38.41 -18.16
C ARG A 521 -1.49 39.12 -19.33
N ASP A 522 -2.15 40.09 -19.96
CA ASP A 522 -1.59 40.87 -21.09
C ASP A 522 -0.70 42.05 -20.64
N ASP A 523 -1.05 42.74 -19.55
CA ASP A 523 -0.25 43.83 -18.92
C ASP A 523 0.41 43.36 -17.59
N ARG A 524 0.95 42.14 -17.57
CA ARG A 524 1.62 41.58 -16.40
C ARG A 524 2.94 42.32 -16.14
N ARG A 525 3.16 42.74 -14.90
CA ARG A 525 4.36 43.45 -14.44
C ARG A 525 4.94 42.74 -13.23
N GLU A 526 5.81 41.77 -13.49
CA GLU A 526 6.50 41.00 -12.46
C GLU A 526 7.49 41.86 -11.66
N ILE A 527 7.63 41.58 -10.37
CA ILE A 527 8.61 42.22 -9.51
C ILE A 527 9.99 41.57 -9.63
N MET A 528 11.05 42.39 -9.63
CA MET A 528 12.42 41.89 -9.56
C MET A 528 12.69 41.21 -8.20
N PRO A 529 13.26 39.98 -8.17
CA PRO A 529 13.49 39.25 -6.91
C PRO A 529 14.41 39.95 -5.90
N ASP A 530 15.19 40.96 -6.32
CA ASP A 530 16.08 41.71 -5.46
C ASP A 530 15.47 43.03 -4.91
N ASN A 531 14.20 43.30 -5.23
CA ASN A 531 13.36 44.32 -4.58
C ASN A 531 13.19 43.98 -3.07
N PRO A 532 13.32 44.95 -2.15
CA PRO A 532 13.30 44.68 -0.72
C PRO A 532 11.93 44.26 -0.17
N PHE A 533 10.82 44.68 -0.79
CA PHE A 533 9.47 44.33 -0.33
C PHE A 533 9.12 42.88 -0.68
N TRP A 534 9.62 42.36 -1.81
CA TRP A 534 9.58 40.93 -2.12
C TRP A 534 10.32 40.11 -1.06
N GLN A 535 11.54 40.50 -0.70
CA GLN A 535 12.31 39.84 0.36
C GLN A 535 11.61 39.93 1.72
N VAL A 536 10.93 41.03 2.05
CA VAL A 536 10.10 41.11 3.27
C VAL A 536 8.91 40.17 3.20
N GLN A 537 8.20 40.08 2.07
CA GLN A 537 7.07 39.17 1.87
C GLN A 537 7.49 37.70 2.06
N GLU A 538 8.59 37.27 1.43
CA GLU A 538 9.16 35.93 1.59
C GLU A 538 9.61 35.63 3.03
N ASN A 539 10.28 36.58 3.69
CA ASN A 539 10.69 36.41 5.09
C ASN A 539 9.49 36.33 6.06
N VAL A 540 8.40 37.07 5.80
CA VAL A 540 7.15 36.99 6.56
C VAL A 540 6.47 35.63 6.30
N SER A 541 6.41 35.17 5.05
CA SER A 541 5.85 33.86 4.71
C SER A 541 6.62 32.72 5.40
N ALA A 542 7.96 32.72 5.31
CA ALA A 542 8.82 31.77 6.02
C ALA A 542 8.73 31.89 7.54
N MET A 543 8.36 33.05 8.10
CA MET A 543 8.06 33.18 9.54
C MET A 543 6.72 32.55 9.91
N ILE A 544 5.67 32.74 9.10
CA ILE A 544 4.35 32.13 9.31
C ILE A 544 4.44 30.60 9.25
N VAL A 545 5.15 30.05 8.26
CA VAL A 545 5.43 28.61 8.15
C VAL A 545 6.08 28.08 9.44
N ARG A 546 7.21 28.67 9.86
CA ARG A 546 7.92 28.25 11.09
C ARG A 546 7.08 28.40 12.38
N LEU A 547 6.15 29.35 12.44
CA LEU A 547 5.22 29.49 13.57
C LEU A 547 4.16 28.38 13.57
N LEU A 548 3.65 27.98 12.39
CA LEU A 548 2.69 26.90 12.23
C LEU A 548 3.33 25.51 12.42
N ASP A 549 4.57 25.32 11.95
CA ASP A 549 5.40 24.15 12.28
C ASP A 549 5.58 24.03 13.79
N SER A 550 6.05 25.10 14.45
CA SER A 550 6.27 25.07 15.90
C SER A 550 4.98 24.85 16.69
N TYR A 551 3.82 25.30 16.18
CA TYR A 551 2.51 24.96 16.74
C TYR A 551 2.16 23.48 16.57
N ARG A 552 2.35 22.89 15.36
CA ARG A 552 2.18 21.45 15.13
C ARG A 552 3.04 20.65 16.10
N ASP A 553 4.34 20.95 16.15
CA ASP A 553 5.30 20.17 16.93
C ASP A 553 4.99 20.24 18.45
N GLN A 554 4.51 21.39 18.94
CA GLN A 554 4.04 21.55 20.33
C GLN A 554 2.71 20.82 20.60
N ARG A 555 1.74 20.90 19.67
CA ARG A 555 0.46 20.19 19.75
C ARG A 555 0.67 18.68 19.81
N ASP A 556 1.58 18.17 18.97
CA ASP A 556 1.81 16.74 18.79
C ASP A 556 2.58 16.15 19.98
N GLN A 557 3.54 16.88 20.55
CA GLN A 557 4.14 16.56 21.85
C GLN A 557 3.10 16.60 22.99
N MET A 558 2.17 17.56 22.98
CA MET A 558 1.09 17.64 23.97
C MET A 558 0.12 16.47 23.83
N TYR A 559 -0.22 16.03 22.61
CA TYR A 559 -1.06 14.85 22.37
C TYR A 559 -0.41 13.58 22.90
N ALA A 560 0.88 13.36 22.60
CA ALA A 560 1.64 12.25 23.18
C ALA A 560 1.62 12.29 24.72
N TRP A 561 1.96 13.44 25.32
CA TRP A 561 2.00 13.60 26.78
C TRP A 561 0.63 13.41 27.47
N LEU A 562 -0.45 13.90 26.85
CA LEU A 562 -1.82 13.71 27.37
C LEU A 562 -2.26 12.24 27.28
N PHE A 563 -1.94 11.55 26.18
CA PHE A 563 -2.24 10.13 26.00
C PHE A 563 -1.46 9.28 27.01
N GLU A 564 -0.16 9.51 27.11
CA GLU A 564 0.73 8.86 28.07
C GLU A 564 0.29 9.10 29.53
N GLY A 565 -0.06 10.34 29.90
CA GLY A 565 -0.54 10.67 31.23
C GLY A 565 -1.92 10.09 31.57
N LEU A 566 -2.82 9.99 30.58
CA LEU A 566 -4.16 9.43 30.76
C LEU A 566 -4.13 7.90 30.83
N TYR A 567 -3.56 7.25 29.83
CA TYR A 567 -3.59 5.79 29.70
C TYR A 567 -2.42 5.08 30.40
N GLY A 568 -1.35 5.80 30.77
CA GLY A 568 -0.35 5.34 31.72
C GLY A 568 -0.79 5.45 33.19
N SER A 569 -1.95 6.05 33.47
CA SER A 569 -2.47 6.19 34.83
C SER A 569 -2.87 4.83 35.42
N PRO A 570 -2.33 4.42 36.60
CA PRO A 570 -2.70 3.16 37.25
C PRO A 570 -4.21 3.02 37.52
N LEU A 571 -4.92 4.14 37.69
CA LEU A 571 -6.39 4.14 37.86
C LEU A 571 -7.11 3.76 36.56
N VAL A 572 -6.69 4.29 35.40
CA VAL A 572 -7.31 3.98 34.10
C VAL A 572 -6.98 2.54 33.70
N GLN A 573 -5.72 2.13 33.88
CA GLN A 573 -5.26 0.75 33.71
C GLN A 573 -6.09 -0.23 34.56
N ALA A 574 -6.24 0.01 35.87
CA ALA A 574 -7.09 -0.81 36.72
C ALA A 574 -8.58 -0.82 36.31
N LEU A 575 -9.16 0.33 35.93
CA LEU A 575 -10.55 0.42 35.48
C LEU A 575 -10.82 -0.29 34.15
N THR A 576 -9.81 -0.41 33.28
CA THR A 576 -9.90 -1.16 32.02
C THR A 576 -9.61 -2.66 32.17
N GLY A 577 -9.21 -3.11 33.37
CA GLY A 577 -9.00 -4.53 33.72
C GLY A 577 -7.54 -5.00 33.67
N TYR A 578 -6.58 -4.10 33.49
CA TYR A 578 -5.16 -4.40 33.38
C TYR A 578 -4.39 -3.61 34.44
N PRO A 579 -4.23 -4.09 35.68
CA PRO A 579 -3.49 -3.36 36.70
C PRO A 579 -2.03 -3.18 36.24
N ALA A 580 -1.44 -2.00 36.51
CA ALA A 580 -0.12 -1.60 35.99
C ALA A 580 1.09 -2.45 36.50
N GLU A 581 0.82 -3.51 37.26
CA GLU A 581 1.79 -4.48 37.79
C GLU A 581 1.55 -5.90 37.22
N SER A 582 0.73 -6.06 36.17
CA SER A 582 0.49 -7.37 35.55
C SER A 582 1.52 -7.73 34.47
N ASP A 583 2.24 -8.84 34.66
CA ASP A 583 3.11 -9.46 33.63
C ASP A 583 2.34 -10.09 32.44
N LEU A 584 1.02 -9.87 32.34
CA LEU A 584 0.19 -10.36 31.23
C LEU A 584 0.43 -9.49 29.98
N PRO A 585 0.66 -10.06 28.79
CA PRO A 585 0.93 -9.27 27.60
C PRO A 585 -0.27 -8.44 27.16
N ALA A 586 -0.01 -7.25 26.62
CA ALA A 586 -1.03 -6.30 26.19
C ALA A 586 -1.84 -6.73 24.95
N ARG A 587 -1.38 -7.73 24.19
CA ARG A 587 -2.10 -8.44 23.11
C ARG A 587 -1.63 -9.89 23.12
N ASN A 588 -2.43 -10.82 22.60
CA ASN A 588 -1.96 -12.20 22.41
C ASN A 588 -1.05 -12.24 21.18
N HIS A 589 0.23 -12.59 21.35
CA HIS A 589 1.13 -12.80 20.21
C HIS A 589 0.77 -14.13 19.52
N PRO A 590 0.39 -14.15 18.22
CA PRO A 590 -0.05 -15.38 17.57
C PRO A 590 1.02 -16.47 17.48
N GLY A 591 2.30 -16.07 17.44
CA GLY A 591 3.47 -16.95 17.39
C GLY A 591 3.78 -17.67 18.71
N ASP A 592 3.22 -17.23 19.84
CA ASP A 592 3.43 -17.85 21.17
C ASP A 592 2.34 -18.88 21.53
N SER A 593 1.35 -19.13 20.66
CA SER A 593 0.30 -20.13 20.92
C SER A 593 0.82 -21.57 20.84
N PRO A 594 0.41 -22.51 21.73
CA PRO A 594 0.93 -23.89 21.73
C PRO A 594 0.73 -24.64 20.40
N GLU A 595 -0.41 -24.41 19.75
CA GLU A 595 -0.75 -24.98 18.45
C GLU A 595 0.17 -24.46 17.34
N HIS A 596 0.58 -23.19 17.44
CA HIS A 596 1.54 -22.55 16.53
C HIS A 596 2.95 -23.08 16.73
N LEU A 597 3.44 -23.13 17.97
CA LEU A 597 4.76 -23.68 18.28
C LEU A 597 4.87 -25.14 17.80
N ALA A 598 3.81 -25.94 18.00
CA ALA A 598 3.72 -27.30 17.47
C ALA A 598 3.54 -27.37 15.94
N PHE A 599 3.10 -26.30 15.25
CA PHE A 599 3.14 -26.20 13.79
C PHE A 599 4.56 -25.90 13.30
N VAL A 600 5.23 -24.89 13.87
CA VAL A 600 6.61 -24.51 13.52
C VAL A 600 7.56 -25.71 13.68
N GLU A 601 7.49 -26.43 14.80
CA GLU A 601 8.33 -27.62 15.02
C GLU A 601 8.11 -28.72 13.95
N ARG A 602 6.85 -28.96 13.55
CA ARG A 602 6.52 -29.95 12.51
C ARG A 602 7.01 -29.54 11.13
N GLU A 603 6.88 -28.26 10.76
CA GLU A 603 7.32 -27.81 9.44
C GLU A 603 8.86 -27.72 9.37
N LEU A 604 9.54 -27.33 10.46
CA LEU A 604 11.00 -27.43 10.55
C LEU A 604 11.50 -28.90 10.50
N ALA A 605 10.76 -29.85 11.09
CA ALA A 605 11.07 -31.28 10.92
C ALA A 605 10.89 -31.73 9.47
N ARG A 606 9.77 -31.35 8.82
CA ARG A 606 9.51 -31.64 7.40
C ARG A 606 10.57 -31.04 6.47
N ILE A 607 11.05 -29.82 6.74
CA ILE A 607 12.16 -29.21 6.00
C ILE A 607 13.43 -30.07 6.13
N ARG A 608 13.75 -30.62 7.32
CA ARG A 608 14.91 -31.51 7.50
C ARG A 608 14.77 -32.83 6.75
N ASP A 609 13.59 -33.46 6.78
CA ASP A 609 13.35 -34.73 6.09
C ASP A 609 13.50 -34.59 4.56
N ARG A 610 13.08 -33.44 4.00
CA ARG A 610 13.18 -33.13 2.56
C ARG A 610 14.61 -32.89 2.06
N MET A 611 15.63 -32.86 2.92
CA MET A 611 17.03 -32.62 2.53
C MET A 611 17.54 -33.60 1.46
N THR A 612 17.09 -34.85 1.48
CA THR A 612 17.48 -35.91 0.53
C THR A 612 16.47 -36.16 -0.59
N GLU A 613 15.43 -35.32 -0.73
CA GLU A 613 14.43 -35.44 -1.80
C GLU A 613 14.81 -34.63 -3.05
N GLY A 614 14.51 -35.20 -4.22
CA GLY A 614 14.77 -34.61 -5.53
C GLY A 614 15.70 -35.46 -6.42
N GLY A 615 16.39 -34.79 -7.34
CA GLY A 615 17.38 -35.36 -8.25
C GLY A 615 18.38 -34.31 -8.76
N LEU A 616 18.73 -34.40 -10.06
CA LEU A 616 19.79 -33.60 -10.69
C LEU A 616 19.49 -32.09 -10.73
N LEU A 617 18.23 -31.70 -10.90
CA LEU A 617 17.83 -30.28 -10.98
C LEU A 617 17.94 -29.62 -9.61
N GLU A 618 17.40 -30.26 -8.58
CA GLU A 618 17.45 -29.85 -7.18
C GLU A 618 18.90 -29.74 -6.69
N ALA A 619 19.72 -30.76 -7.00
CA ALA A 619 21.15 -30.74 -6.70
C ALA A 619 21.87 -29.55 -7.35
N THR A 620 21.51 -29.19 -8.59
CA THR A 620 22.15 -28.08 -9.31
C THR A 620 21.67 -26.70 -8.82
N VAL A 621 20.37 -26.51 -8.56
CA VAL A 621 19.85 -25.26 -7.98
C VAL A 621 20.42 -25.02 -6.58
N ARG A 622 20.46 -26.07 -5.74
CA ARG A 622 21.10 -26.04 -4.42
C ARG A 622 22.59 -25.70 -4.51
N ALA A 623 23.29 -26.21 -5.53
CA ALA A 623 24.69 -25.90 -5.79
C ALA A 623 24.91 -24.43 -6.19
N ILE A 624 24.09 -23.87 -7.10
CA ILE A 624 24.14 -22.45 -7.49
C ILE A 624 24.05 -21.55 -6.26
N PHE A 625 23.06 -21.82 -5.39
CA PHE A 625 22.87 -21.05 -4.16
C PHE A 625 23.99 -21.26 -3.13
N TYR A 626 24.55 -22.46 -2.98
CA TYR A 626 25.69 -22.67 -2.08
C TYR A 626 26.97 -21.94 -2.55
N ILE A 627 27.21 -21.88 -3.86
CA ILE A 627 28.41 -21.24 -4.42
C ILE A 627 28.40 -19.73 -4.19
N LEU A 628 27.29 -19.08 -4.52
CA LEU A 628 27.18 -17.61 -4.58
C LEU A 628 26.84 -16.94 -3.22
N ARG A 629 26.40 -17.71 -2.22
CA ARG A 629 25.97 -17.23 -0.88
C ARG A 629 26.92 -16.26 -0.16
N THR A 630 28.21 -16.28 -0.49
CA THR A 630 29.25 -15.50 0.22
C THR A 630 29.29 -14.03 -0.20
N ARG A 631 28.51 -13.62 -1.22
CA ARG A 631 28.32 -12.20 -1.56
C ARG A 631 27.46 -11.44 -0.53
N GLY A 632 26.72 -12.12 0.34
CA GLY A 632 25.86 -11.52 1.38
C GLY A 632 24.56 -10.89 0.84
N GLU A 633 24.64 -10.26 -0.32
CA GLU A 633 23.52 -9.88 -1.17
C GLU A 633 22.79 -11.13 -1.69
N ALA A 634 21.45 -11.11 -1.68
CA ALA A 634 20.64 -12.02 -2.49
C ALA A 634 20.61 -11.51 -3.94
N ASP A 635 21.81 -11.29 -4.50
CA ASP A 635 22.08 -10.70 -5.81
C ASP A 635 21.17 -11.35 -6.86
N GLU A 636 20.47 -10.53 -7.64
CA GLU A 636 19.60 -10.93 -8.73
C GLU A 636 20.20 -12.04 -9.61
N ARG A 637 21.52 -12.03 -9.80
CA ARG A 637 22.28 -13.09 -10.47
C ARG A 637 21.90 -14.49 -9.98
N HIS A 638 21.77 -14.75 -8.69
CA HIS A 638 21.40 -16.08 -8.15
C HIS A 638 20.18 -16.68 -8.86
N PHE A 639 19.10 -15.91 -8.94
CA PHE A 639 17.81 -16.36 -9.48
C PHE A 639 17.76 -16.21 -11.00
N ARG A 640 18.39 -15.18 -11.59
CA ARG A 640 18.64 -15.10 -13.05
C ARG A 640 19.45 -16.30 -13.56
N HIS A 641 20.38 -16.83 -12.78
CA HIS A 641 21.19 -18.01 -13.14
C HIS A 641 20.38 -19.30 -13.04
N ALA A 642 19.60 -19.49 -11.96
CA ALA A 642 18.66 -20.60 -11.90
C ALA A 642 17.67 -20.59 -13.08
N LEU A 643 17.09 -19.43 -13.38
CA LEU A 643 16.14 -19.25 -14.50
C LEU A 643 16.81 -19.52 -15.86
N LYS A 644 18.03 -19.02 -16.10
CA LYS A 644 18.82 -19.36 -17.31
C LYS A 644 19.18 -20.84 -17.41
N PHE A 645 19.18 -21.58 -16.30
CA PHE A 645 19.52 -23.00 -16.29
C PHE A 645 18.39 -23.88 -16.80
N HIS A 646 17.15 -23.56 -16.46
CA HIS A 646 15.97 -24.42 -16.68
C HIS A 646 14.79 -23.75 -17.43
N GLY A 647 14.87 -22.45 -17.74
CA GLY A 647 13.79 -21.65 -18.31
C GLY A 647 13.28 -22.08 -19.71
N PRO A 648 12.25 -21.40 -20.24
CA PRO A 648 11.46 -21.88 -21.38
C PRO A 648 12.25 -22.01 -22.70
N GLU A 649 13.38 -21.32 -22.86
CA GLU A 649 14.29 -21.52 -24.01
C GLU A 649 15.01 -22.89 -24.00
N ARG A 650 15.01 -23.60 -22.86
CA ARG A 650 15.73 -24.87 -22.65
C ARG A 650 14.82 -26.07 -22.34
N SER A 651 13.55 -25.86 -22.03
CA SER A 651 12.59 -26.94 -21.72
C SER A 651 11.22 -26.66 -22.32
N GLY A 652 10.71 -27.59 -23.14
CA GLY A 652 9.39 -27.47 -23.76
C GLY A 652 8.22 -27.62 -22.78
N ASP A 653 8.45 -28.27 -21.63
CA ASP A 653 7.48 -28.50 -20.57
C ASP A 653 7.76 -27.58 -19.35
N PHE A 654 8.25 -26.35 -19.57
CA PHE A 654 8.61 -25.42 -18.49
C PHE A 654 7.38 -24.80 -17.83
N ASP A 655 7.00 -25.31 -16.65
CA ASP A 655 6.10 -24.63 -15.72
C ASP A 655 6.89 -23.75 -14.74
N MET A 656 6.70 -22.43 -14.83
CA MET A 656 7.30 -21.47 -13.91
C MET A 656 6.86 -21.69 -12.46
N SER A 657 5.63 -22.19 -12.20
CA SER A 657 5.12 -22.35 -10.84
C SER A 657 5.79 -23.52 -10.11
N SER A 658 5.93 -24.68 -10.76
CA SER A 658 6.74 -25.80 -10.26
C SER A 658 8.23 -25.44 -10.16
N PHE A 659 8.78 -24.71 -11.14
CA PHE A 659 10.18 -24.25 -11.07
C PHE A 659 10.41 -23.29 -9.90
N ARG A 660 9.51 -22.32 -9.67
CA ARG A 660 9.52 -21.41 -8.52
C ARG A 660 9.43 -22.17 -7.21
N ALA A 661 8.54 -23.16 -7.10
CA ALA A 661 8.44 -23.99 -5.90
C ALA A 661 9.76 -24.72 -5.60
N LEU A 662 10.36 -25.38 -6.61
CA LEU A 662 11.66 -26.04 -6.50
C LEU A 662 12.76 -25.06 -6.08
N VAL A 663 12.80 -23.87 -6.68
CA VAL A 663 13.78 -22.82 -6.37
C VAL A 663 13.65 -22.36 -4.91
N ARG A 664 12.43 -22.07 -4.45
CA ARG A 664 12.17 -21.69 -3.05
C ARG A 664 12.56 -22.81 -2.09
N ASP A 665 12.13 -24.04 -2.37
CA ASP A 665 12.44 -25.24 -1.57
C ASP A 665 13.96 -25.42 -1.37
N GLN A 666 14.74 -25.42 -2.45
CA GLN A 666 16.19 -25.65 -2.35
C GLN A 666 16.91 -24.52 -1.59
N ALA A 667 16.42 -23.29 -1.68
CA ALA A 667 16.96 -22.17 -0.92
C ALA A 667 16.53 -22.17 0.56
N VAL A 668 15.31 -22.62 0.90
CA VAL A 668 14.86 -22.82 2.29
C VAL A 668 15.65 -23.94 2.96
N LEU A 669 15.86 -25.07 2.27
CA LEU A 669 16.72 -26.16 2.73
C LEU A 669 18.15 -25.66 3.04
N LEU A 670 18.74 -24.92 2.09
CA LEU A 670 20.09 -24.37 2.24
C LEU A 670 20.18 -23.31 3.36
N ALA A 671 19.12 -22.53 3.57
CA ALA A 671 19.06 -21.54 4.66
C ALA A 671 18.88 -22.19 6.04
N HIS A 672 18.18 -23.33 6.11
CA HIS A 672 17.96 -24.08 7.35
C HIS A 672 19.22 -24.81 7.82
N ASP A 673 19.85 -25.60 6.95
CA ASP A 673 21.15 -26.23 7.22
C ASP A 673 21.97 -26.37 5.94
N ALA A 674 22.81 -25.36 5.68
CA ALA A 674 23.74 -25.33 4.56
C ALA A 674 24.80 -26.46 4.56
N LYS A 675 24.99 -27.17 5.67
CA LYS A 675 25.89 -28.33 5.76
C LYS A 675 25.14 -29.60 5.37
N ALA A 676 24.00 -29.91 6.00
CA ALA A 676 23.20 -31.08 5.68
C ALA A 676 22.70 -31.05 4.23
N ALA A 677 22.28 -29.88 3.74
CA ALA A 677 21.87 -29.69 2.34
C ALA A 677 22.98 -30.09 1.35
N MET A 678 24.25 -29.81 1.69
CA MET A 678 25.42 -30.15 0.87
C MET A 678 25.84 -31.62 1.00
N GLU A 679 25.76 -32.19 2.20
CA GLU A 679 26.04 -33.61 2.46
C GLU A 679 25.00 -34.54 1.79
N ALA A 680 23.80 -34.02 1.50
CA ALA A 680 22.76 -34.73 0.74
C ALA A 680 22.93 -34.69 -0.80
N ILE A 681 23.80 -33.84 -1.38
CA ILE A 681 23.95 -33.72 -2.85
C ILE A 681 24.27 -35.07 -3.53
N PRO A 682 25.22 -35.90 -3.04
CA PRO A 682 25.47 -37.22 -3.64
C PRO A 682 24.24 -38.12 -3.66
N THR A 683 23.37 -38.05 -2.65
CA THR A 683 22.13 -38.83 -2.58
C THR A 683 21.13 -38.43 -3.66
N LEU A 684 21.02 -37.13 -3.97
CA LEU A 684 20.19 -36.63 -5.08
C LEU A 684 20.72 -37.12 -6.44
N LEU A 685 22.04 -37.14 -6.60
CA LEU A 685 22.69 -37.52 -7.87
C LEU A 685 22.68 -39.03 -8.16
N GLN A 686 22.46 -39.90 -7.16
CA GLN A 686 22.41 -41.36 -7.33
C GLN A 686 21.42 -41.88 -8.39
N ARG A 687 20.42 -41.08 -8.78
CA ARG A 687 19.38 -41.44 -9.76
C ARG A 687 19.64 -40.93 -11.18
N ALA A 688 20.70 -40.14 -11.41
CA ALA A 688 21.04 -39.55 -12.70
C ALA A 688 22.16 -40.32 -13.42
N ASN A 689 22.27 -40.19 -14.75
CA ASN A 689 23.34 -40.86 -15.49
C ASN A 689 24.68 -40.15 -15.30
N ALA A 690 25.77 -40.91 -15.35
CA ALA A 690 27.13 -40.40 -15.14
C ALA A 690 27.58 -39.36 -16.18
N ASP A 691 26.98 -39.38 -17.38
CA ASP A 691 27.26 -38.42 -18.43
C ASP A 691 26.42 -37.13 -18.20
N ASP A 692 25.13 -37.23 -17.84
CA ASP A 692 24.26 -36.09 -17.46
C ASP A 692 24.85 -35.28 -16.27
N ILE A 693 25.35 -35.97 -15.24
CA ILE A 693 25.96 -35.33 -14.06
C ILE A 693 27.18 -34.50 -14.46
N ARG A 694 28.01 -35.03 -15.37
CA ARG A 694 29.21 -34.33 -15.87
C ARG A 694 28.86 -33.18 -16.80
N GLU A 695 27.84 -33.32 -17.65
CA GLU A 695 27.33 -32.21 -18.46
C GLU A 695 26.83 -31.07 -17.56
N ARG A 696 26.03 -31.36 -16.52
CA ARG A 696 25.54 -30.34 -15.59
C ARG A 696 26.63 -29.72 -14.72
N ALA A 697 27.66 -30.47 -14.34
CA ALA A 697 28.84 -29.89 -13.68
C ALA A 697 29.57 -28.87 -14.59
N GLN A 698 29.76 -29.19 -15.88
CA GLN A 698 30.37 -28.25 -16.84
C GLN A 698 29.46 -27.03 -17.12
N ASP A 699 28.16 -27.24 -17.29
CA ASP A 699 27.20 -26.15 -17.49
C ASP A 699 27.16 -25.20 -16.29
N LEU A 700 27.25 -25.73 -15.07
CA LEU A 700 27.34 -24.96 -13.83
C LEU A 700 28.65 -24.15 -13.76
N GLU A 701 29.80 -24.74 -14.08
CA GLU A 701 31.08 -24.02 -14.10
C GLU A 701 31.06 -22.87 -15.12
N ARG A 702 30.57 -23.12 -16.34
CA ARG A 702 30.42 -22.08 -17.38
C ARG A 702 29.49 -20.94 -16.92
N LEU A 703 28.34 -21.28 -16.33
CA LEU A 703 27.37 -20.31 -15.85
C LEU A 703 27.97 -19.42 -14.77
N VAL A 704 28.58 -20.01 -13.74
CA VAL A 704 29.18 -19.25 -12.62
C VAL A 704 30.36 -18.39 -13.11
N LYS A 705 31.27 -18.94 -13.92
CA LYS A 705 32.46 -18.19 -14.41
C LYS A 705 32.16 -17.16 -15.50
N SER A 706 31.03 -17.26 -16.22
CA SER A 706 30.61 -16.23 -17.19
C SER A 706 29.97 -14.97 -16.56
N SER A 707 29.77 -14.97 -15.24
CA SER A 707 28.89 -14.01 -14.55
C SER A 707 29.65 -12.91 -13.78
N GLY A 708 30.97 -12.90 -13.92
CA GLY A 708 31.90 -11.93 -13.31
C GLY A 708 33.09 -12.60 -12.65
N THR A 709 33.98 -11.80 -12.07
CA THR A 709 35.06 -12.32 -11.23
C THR A 709 34.47 -12.96 -9.96
N LEU A 710 34.92 -14.16 -9.63
CA LEU A 710 34.55 -14.88 -8.41
C LEU A 710 35.45 -14.46 -7.24
N LEU A 711 34.86 -14.38 -6.05
CA LEU A 711 35.60 -14.28 -4.79
C LEU A 711 36.32 -15.60 -4.48
N ALA A 712 37.39 -15.55 -3.69
CA ALA A 712 38.15 -16.75 -3.34
C ALA A 712 37.31 -17.84 -2.64
N GLU A 713 36.30 -17.43 -1.85
CA GLU A 713 35.37 -18.36 -1.20
C GLU A 713 34.33 -18.96 -2.16
N GLU A 714 33.97 -18.26 -3.24
CA GLU A 714 33.08 -18.75 -4.28
C GLU A 714 33.80 -19.78 -5.17
N GLU A 715 35.03 -19.50 -5.61
CA GLU A 715 35.84 -20.46 -6.38
C GLU A 715 36.13 -21.72 -5.55
N ALA A 716 36.42 -21.58 -4.24
CA ALA A 716 36.55 -22.72 -3.34
C ALA A 716 35.23 -23.50 -3.16
N SER A 717 34.09 -22.81 -3.13
CA SER A 717 32.76 -23.43 -3.04
C SER A 717 32.35 -24.13 -4.35
N LEU A 718 32.70 -23.56 -5.50
CA LEU A 718 32.54 -24.15 -6.82
C LEU A 718 33.39 -25.41 -6.98
N GLN A 719 34.68 -25.35 -6.63
CA GLN A 719 35.56 -26.54 -6.67
C GLN A 719 35.07 -27.66 -5.74
N ARG A 720 34.53 -27.31 -4.55
CA ARG A 720 33.88 -28.29 -3.65
C ARG A 720 32.64 -28.93 -4.28
N ILE A 721 31.80 -28.15 -4.97
CA ILE A 721 30.63 -28.66 -5.71
C ILE A 721 31.05 -29.58 -6.85
N LEU A 722 32.00 -29.16 -7.71
CA LEU A 722 32.45 -29.95 -8.85
C LEU A 722 33.05 -31.28 -8.41
N ALA A 723 33.78 -31.29 -7.28
CA ALA A 723 34.28 -32.52 -6.66
C ALA A 723 33.15 -33.45 -6.17
N LEU A 724 32.05 -32.92 -5.59
CA LEU A 724 30.89 -33.73 -5.18
C LEU A 724 30.14 -34.31 -6.39
N PHE A 725 30.02 -33.54 -7.48
CA PHE A 725 29.38 -34.02 -8.72
C PHE A 725 30.20 -35.14 -9.38
N GLU A 726 31.51 -34.97 -9.55
CA GLU A 726 32.36 -36.01 -10.15
C GLU A 726 32.47 -37.27 -9.27
N GLN A 727 32.52 -37.13 -7.93
CA GLN A 727 32.43 -38.27 -7.00
C GLN A 727 31.11 -39.05 -7.11
N SER A 728 30.04 -38.38 -7.55
CA SER A 728 28.71 -38.97 -7.71
C SER A 728 28.46 -39.55 -9.10
N ALA A 729 29.35 -39.31 -10.08
CA ALA A 729 29.21 -39.78 -11.46
C ALA A 729 29.93 -41.15 -11.64
N PRO A 730 29.22 -42.30 -11.57
CA PRO A 730 29.86 -43.61 -11.43
C PRO A 730 30.85 -43.93 -12.55
N ALA A 731 31.96 -44.57 -12.17
CA ALA A 731 33.03 -44.92 -13.08
C ALA A 731 32.53 -45.83 -14.21
N LYS A 732 32.84 -45.44 -15.46
CA LYS A 732 32.40 -46.11 -16.68
C LYS A 732 32.96 -47.54 -16.73
N LYS A 733 32.13 -48.53 -16.38
CA LYS A 733 32.49 -49.95 -16.53
C LYS A 733 32.73 -50.24 -18.01
N LEU A 734 34.00 -50.44 -18.36
CA LEU A 734 34.42 -51.04 -19.61
C LEU A 734 34.08 -52.53 -19.57
N ASP A 735 32.86 -52.88 -19.96
CA ASP A 735 32.49 -54.27 -20.24
C ASP A 735 33.26 -54.75 -21.47
N VAL A 736 34.45 -55.31 -21.22
CA VAL A 736 35.29 -55.95 -22.23
C VAL A 736 34.59 -57.22 -22.70
N ALA A 737 33.83 -57.09 -23.79
CA ALA A 737 33.06 -58.18 -24.39
C ALA A 737 33.97 -59.38 -24.70
N LYS A 738 33.73 -60.50 -24.01
CA LYS A 738 34.38 -61.76 -24.35
C LYS A 738 33.79 -62.31 -25.65
N SER A 739 34.57 -62.22 -26.71
CA SER A 739 34.31 -62.87 -27.99
C SER A 739 34.11 -64.38 -27.83
N SER A 740 33.09 -64.92 -28.49
CA SER A 740 32.97 -66.34 -28.84
C SER A 740 32.43 -66.45 -30.26
N ILE A 741 33.22 -67.05 -31.15
CA ILE A 741 33.01 -67.04 -32.60
C ILE A 741 32.29 -68.32 -33.06
N SER A 742 31.22 -68.19 -33.84
CA SER A 742 30.94 -69.06 -35.00
C SER A 742 29.81 -68.47 -35.87
N ALA A 743 29.71 -68.94 -37.13
CA ALA A 743 28.74 -68.54 -38.15
C ALA A 743 28.68 -69.67 -39.22
N PRO A 744 27.95 -69.57 -40.35
CA PRO A 744 26.69 -68.87 -40.65
C PRO A 744 25.61 -69.84 -41.22
N THR A 745 24.44 -69.34 -41.65
CA THR A 745 23.70 -69.62 -42.93
C THR A 745 22.21 -69.22 -42.82
N ALA A 746 21.56 -68.89 -43.95
CA ALA A 746 20.20 -68.33 -44.07
C ALA A 746 19.16 -69.37 -44.59
N PRO A 747 17.89 -69.05 -44.94
CA PRO A 747 17.09 -67.82 -44.78
C PRO A 747 15.68 -68.05 -44.14
N GLU A 748 14.76 -67.06 -44.21
CA GLU A 748 13.35 -67.17 -43.74
C GLU A 748 12.52 -68.23 -44.50
N PRO A 749 11.39 -68.74 -43.91
CA PRO A 749 10.10 -68.09 -44.19
C PRO A 749 9.04 -68.08 -43.07
N LYS A 750 8.33 -66.95 -42.97
CA LYS A 750 6.89 -66.71 -42.66
C LYS A 750 6.00 -67.75 -41.94
N LEU A 751 5.29 -67.21 -40.93
CA LEU A 751 3.87 -67.40 -40.53
C LEU A 751 3.43 -68.50 -39.51
N ALA A 752 2.65 -68.02 -38.53
CA ALA A 752 1.39 -68.56 -38.02
C ALA A 752 1.33 -69.77 -37.03
N SER A 753 1.30 -69.41 -35.74
CA SER A 753 0.21 -69.75 -34.78
C SER A 753 0.03 -71.16 -34.18
N ILE A 754 -0.68 -71.16 -33.03
CA ILE A 754 -1.28 -72.28 -32.26
C ILE A 754 -0.43 -72.88 -31.13
N SER A 755 -0.95 -72.75 -29.90
CA SER A 755 -0.58 -73.54 -28.71
C SER A 755 -1.87 -73.83 -27.93
N THR A 756 -2.48 -74.99 -28.13
CA THR A 756 -2.43 -76.22 -27.29
C THR A 756 -3.35 -76.21 -26.06
N HIS A 757 -3.97 -77.37 -25.80
CA HIS A 757 -4.96 -77.58 -24.73
C HIS A 757 -4.96 -79.07 -24.34
N ARG A 758 -5.51 -79.41 -23.14
CA ARG A 758 -5.49 -80.71 -22.42
C ARG A 758 -4.22 -80.92 -21.55
N THR A 759 -4.24 -81.21 -20.23
CA THR A 759 -5.21 -81.85 -19.29
C THR A 759 -5.19 -83.39 -19.43
N PRO A 760 -5.08 -84.22 -18.35
CA PRO A 760 -5.88 -84.12 -17.12
C PRO A 760 -5.25 -84.43 -15.73
N LEU A 761 -6.08 -84.20 -14.71
CA LEU A 761 -6.07 -84.61 -13.28
C LEU A 761 -6.40 -86.13 -13.11
N PRO A 762 -6.47 -86.78 -11.92
CA PRO A 762 -6.75 -86.25 -10.55
C PRO A 762 -6.01 -86.92 -9.34
N HIS A 763 -6.52 -86.67 -8.10
CA HIS A 763 -6.21 -87.26 -6.78
C HIS A 763 -4.96 -86.72 -6.01
N SER A 764 -4.93 -86.61 -4.66
CA SER A 764 -5.99 -86.59 -3.63
C SER A 764 -5.48 -86.08 -2.25
N THR A 765 -6.37 -85.46 -1.45
CA THR A 765 -6.38 -85.38 0.04
C THR A 765 -5.14 -85.00 0.88
N GLN A 766 -5.29 -83.92 1.68
CA GLN A 766 -4.92 -83.89 3.11
C GLN A 766 -5.99 -83.12 3.94
N PRO A 767 -6.21 -83.40 5.26
CA PRO A 767 -7.36 -82.85 6.01
C PRO A 767 -7.09 -82.25 7.42
N GLN A 768 -8.12 -81.55 7.97
CA GLN A 768 -8.29 -81.06 9.36
C GLN A 768 -7.35 -79.90 9.80
N LYS A 769 -7.70 -78.93 10.68
CA LYS A 769 -8.80 -78.69 11.67
C LYS A 769 -9.06 -77.14 11.73
N SER A 770 -10.12 -76.46 12.22
CA SER A 770 -11.25 -76.64 13.17
C SER A 770 -10.88 -76.71 14.67
N ALA A 771 -11.47 -75.97 15.62
CA ALA A 771 -12.60 -75.00 15.68
C ALA A 771 -12.20 -73.80 16.61
N LEU A 772 -12.80 -72.59 16.65
CA LEU A 772 -14.21 -72.17 16.98
C LEU A 772 -14.64 -72.57 18.43
N PRO A 773 -15.60 -71.91 19.14
CA PRO A 773 -16.59 -70.91 18.66
C PRO A 773 -17.11 -69.78 19.62
N THR A 774 -18.02 -68.92 19.09
CA THR A 774 -19.20 -68.26 19.76
C THR A 774 -19.00 -67.15 20.82
N ALA A 775 -19.97 -66.24 21.12
CA ALA A 775 -21.34 -65.94 20.63
C ALA A 775 -21.80 -64.50 21.05
N THR A 776 -22.94 -63.89 20.67
CA THR A 776 -23.83 -63.89 19.46
C THR A 776 -25.03 -62.94 19.69
N SER A 777 -25.33 -62.00 18.77
CA SER A 777 -26.69 -61.50 18.35
C SER A 777 -26.51 -60.23 17.48
N ALA A 778 -26.96 -60.08 16.23
CA ALA A 778 -28.26 -60.35 15.57
C ALA A 778 -29.34 -59.26 15.87
N THR A 779 -30.17 -58.78 14.92
CA THR A 779 -30.67 -59.43 13.69
C THR A 779 -31.17 -58.42 12.61
N GLU A 780 -30.80 -58.61 11.32
CA GLU A 780 -31.54 -58.29 10.06
C GLU A 780 -32.16 -56.88 9.77
N LYS A 781 -32.49 -56.44 8.53
CA LYS A 781 -32.53 -57.08 7.18
C LYS A 781 -32.27 -56.07 6.03
N ILE A 782 -31.96 -56.58 4.83
CA ILE A 782 -31.60 -55.88 3.56
C ILE A 782 -32.32 -56.64 2.41
N PRO A 783 -32.94 -56.02 1.36
CA PRO A 783 -32.23 -55.82 0.07
C PRO A 783 -32.74 -54.73 -0.91
N ALA A 784 -31.85 -54.19 -1.76
CA ALA A 784 -31.84 -54.44 -3.23
C ALA A 784 -30.75 -53.66 -3.99
N VAL A 785 -29.97 -54.35 -4.83
CA VAL A 785 -29.14 -53.80 -5.94
C VAL A 785 -29.08 -54.87 -7.04
N PRO A 786 -29.09 -54.52 -8.34
CA PRO A 786 -27.99 -54.99 -9.20
C PRO A 786 -27.53 -53.94 -10.23
N ALA A 787 -26.44 -54.23 -10.97
CA ALA A 787 -25.73 -53.28 -11.84
C ALA A 787 -25.11 -53.95 -13.11
N LYS A 788 -24.40 -53.13 -13.91
CA LYS A 788 -23.39 -53.45 -14.97
C LYS A 788 -23.87 -53.79 -16.41
N LYS A 789 -23.43 -52.97 -17.38
CA LYS A 789 -22.47 -53.23 -18.52
C LYS A 789 -22.48 -52.00 -19.47
N ALA A 790 -21.37 -51.42 -19.96
CA ALA A 790 -20.26 -51.91 -20.82
C ALA A 790 -20.65 -52.03 -22.32
N SER A 791 -19.87 -51.66 -23.35
CA SER A 791 -18.52 -51.02 -23.45
C SER A 791 -18.12 -50.67 -24.92
N SER A 792 -16.91 -50.13 -25.14
CA SER A 792 -16.02 -50.22 -26.34
C SER A 792 -16.33 -49.48 -27.68
N VAL A 793 -15.62 -48.35 -27.90
CA VAL A 793 -14.56 -48.08 -28.93
C VAL A 793 -14.71 -48.62 -30.38
N THR A 794 -14.49 -47.76 -31.39
CA THR A 794 -13.57 -47.91 -32.57
C THR A 794 -13.44 -46.56 -33.35
N ARG A 795 -12.61 -46.48 -34.41
CA ARG A 795 -11.88 -45.29 -34.91
C ARG A 795 -12.08 -45.05 -36.44
N GLN A 796 -11.74 -43.83 -36.89
CA GLN A 796 -10.99 -43.51 -38.15
C GLN A 796 -11.75 -43.01 -39.40
N LEU A 797 -11.39 -41.78 -39.84
CA LEU A 797 -11.29 -41.14 -41.19
C LEU A 797 -12.29 -41.47 -42.34
N PRO A 798 -12.62 -40.48 -43.20
CA PRO A 798 -11.71 -40.12 -44.32
C PRO A 798 -11.62 -38.62 -44.70
N THR A 799 -10.73 -38.33 -45.65
CA THR A 799 -10.42 -37.00 -46.23
C THR A 799 -11.00 -36.80 -47.63
N SER A 800 -11.40 -35.58 -48.00
CA SER A 800 -11.46 -35.12 -49.40
C SER A 800 -11.33 -33.59 -49.53
N ALA A 801 -10.98 -33.12 -50.73
CA ALA A 801 -10.74 -31.70 -51.06
C ALA A 801 -12.07 -30.99 -51.50
N THR A 802 -12.17 -29.72 -51.93
CA THR A 802 -11.26 -28.98 -52.84
C THR A 802 -11.61 -27.47 -52.99
N LYS A 803 -10.57 -26.63 -53.20
CA LYS A 803 -10.50 -25.39 -54.03
C LYS A 803 -11.40 -24.14 -53.78
N ASN A 804 -10.69 -23.03 -53.53
CA ASN A 804 -10.67 -21.75 -54.29
C ASN A 804 -11.67 -20.59 -54.09
N SER A 805 -11.12 -19.39 -54.35
CA SER A 805 -11.72 -18.22 -55.04
C SER A 805 -12.19 -17.00 -54.23
N SER A 806 -11.21 -16.28 -53.68
CA SER A 806 -10.97 -14.83 -53.90
C SER A 806 -12.05 -13.90 -54.51
N ALA A 807 -12.11 -12.70 -53.91
CA ALA A 807 -12.15 -11.36 -54.53
C ALA A 807 -13.48 -10.68 -54.90
N MET A 808 -13.59 -9.44 -54.39
CA MET A 808 -14.33 -8.28 -54.96
C MET A 808 -15.87 -8.36 -54.89
N LYS A 809 -16.62 -7.25 -54.78
CA LYS A 809 -16.24 -5.83 -54.92
C LYS A 809 -17.12 -4.90 -54.08
N ASP A 810 -16.71 -3.63 -54.03
CA ASP A 810 -17.40 -2.42 -53.56
C ASP A 810 -18.94 -2.42 -53.73
N ASP A 811 -19.67 -1.87 -52.74
CA ASP A 811 -20.50 -0.68 -53.02
C ASP A 811 -20.73 0.19 -51.75
N VAL A 812 -21.28 1.39 -51.94
CA VAL A 812 -21.12 2.54 -51.02
C VAL A 812 -22.46 3.01 -50.38
N ILE A 813 -22.37 3.92 -49.40
CA ILE A 813 -23.36 4.92 -48.93
C ILE A 813 -23.96 4.70 -47.53
N ALA A 814 -23.28 5.30 -46.56
CA ALA A 814 -23.75 6.27 -45.55
C ALA A 814 -25.06 6.07 -44.75
N ALA A 815 -24.89 6.24 -43.43
CA ALA A 815 -25.95 6.39 -42.44
C ALA A 815 -26.72 7.73 -42.50
N ALA A 816 -27.91 7.76 -41.88
CA ALA A 816 -28.49 8.97 -41.27
C ALA A 816 -29.45 8.63 -40.12
N LYS A 817 -29.35 9.34 -38.98
CA LYS A 817 -30.49 9.58 -38.06
C LYS A 817 -31.38 10.67 -38.68
N PRO A 818 -32.67 10.81 -38.27
CA PRO A 818 -32.96 11.94 -37.36
C PRO A 818 -34.18 11.75 -36.42
N SER A 819 -34.39 12.76 -35.55
CA SER A 819 -35.61 13.13 -34.78
C SER A 819 -36.17 12.11 -33.76
N SER A 820 -36.48 12.41 -32.49
CA SER A 820 -36.82 13.62 -31.70
C SER A 820 -38.29 14.07 -31.72
N SER A 821 -38.95 14.13 -30.55
CA SER A 821 -39.66 15.33 -30.03
C SER A 821 -40.39 15.07 -28.68
N LEU A 822 -40.83 16.18 -28.04
CA LEU A 822 -41.84 16.29 -26.96
C LEU A 822 -41.58 15.70 -25.56
N LYS A 823 -40.83 16.49 -24.78
CA LYS A 823 -41.25 17.18 -23.53
C LYS A 823 -42.60 16.88 -22.83
N ASP A 824 -42.50 16.97 -21.50
CA ASP A 824 -43.44 17.52 -20.49
C ASP A 824 -44.92 17.06 -20.46
N ASP A 825 -45.33 16.34 -19.39
CA ASP A 825 -46.27 16.88 -18.37
C ASP A 825 -46.38 15.95 -17.13
N ALA A 826 -47.18 16.32 -16.11
CA ALA A 826 -47.02 15.86 -14.73
C ALA A 826 -48.17 15.02 -14.12
N ALA A 827 -47.79 14.27 -13.07
CA ALA A 827 -48.49 13.92 -11.83
C ALA A 827 -49.99 13.45 -11.78
N GLU A 828 -50.15 12.44 -10.91
CA GLU A 828 -51.25 12.21 -9.95
C GLU A 828 -52.49 11.34 -10.26
N LEU A 829 -52.99 10.75 -9.16
CA LEU A 829 -54.32 10.21 -8.85
C LEU A 829 -54.88 8.96 -9.58
N ALA A 830 -54.73 7.86 -8.85
CA ALA A 830 -55.46 6.59 -8.86
C ALA A 830 -56.98 6.63 -9.10
N SER A 831 -57.57 5.48 -9.50
CA SER A 831 -58.48 4.71 -8.61
C SER A 831 -59.12 3.45 -9.23
N SER A 832 -59.18 2.36 -8.42
CA SER A 832 -60.29 1.35 -8.39
C SER A 832 -60.52 0.43 -9.63
N THR A 833 -61.13 -0.77 -9.56
CA THR A 833 -61.56 -1.66 -8.45
C THR A 833 -61.73 -3.12 -8.94
N THR A 834 -61.33 -4.11 -8.10
CA THR A 834 -61.95 -5.43 -7.72
C THR A 834 -62.95 -6.18 -8.66
N LYS A 835 -63.23 -7.51 -8.56
CA LYS A 835 -63.37 -8.38 -7.35
C LYS A 835 -63.61 -9.88 -7.66
N ALA A 836 -63.03 -10.80 -6.87
CA ALA A 836 -63.57 -12.11 -6.40
C ALA A 836 -62.48 -12.78 -5.50
N ALA A 837 -62.61 -13.16 -4.21
CA ALA A 837 -63.63 -13.93 -3.44
C ALA A 837 -63.38 -15.47 -3.45
N ALA A 838 -63.54 -16.29 -2.39
CA ALA A 838 -63.67 -16.13 -0.93
C ALA A 838 -63.60 -17.57 -0.24
N PRO A 839 -63.92 -17.84 1.06
CA PRO A 839 -62.93 -17.77 2.16
C PRO A 839 -63.05 -18.80 3.35
N VAL A 840 -62.19 -18.60 4.38
CA VAL A 840 -62.27 -19.00 5.83
C VAL A 840 -62.17 -20.48 6.27
N THR A 841 -61.10 -20.76 7.05
CA THR A 841 -61.04 -21.46 8.38
C THR A 841 -59.56 -21.60 8.81
N ASP A 842 -59.12 -21.57 10.08
CA ASP A 842 -59.68 -20.97 11.31
C ASP A 842 -58.54 -20.66 12.34
N THR A 843 -58.76 -20.86 13.66
CA THR A 843 -57.96 -20.35 14.81
C THR A 843 -57.78 -21.45 15.92
N PRO A 844 -56.97 -21.31 17.02
CA PRO A 844 -56.97 -20.17 17.98
C PRO A 844 -55.69 -19.81 18.81
N ALA A 845 -55.82 -18.70 19.55
CA ALA A 845 -55.24 -18.39 20.88
C ALA A 845 -53.77 -17.90 21.03
N ALA A 846 -53.52 -17.22 22.16
CA ALA A 846 -52.28 -16.51 22.50
C ALA A 846 -51.89 -16.67 23.98
N VAL A 847 -50.60 -16.51 24.32
CA VAL A 847 -50.05 -16.63 25.69
C VAL A 847 -49.03 -15.51 25.99
N LYS A 848 -48.90 -15.13 27.27
CA LYS A 848 -47.96 -14.12 27.79
C LYS A 848 -46.77 -14.76 28.52
N THR A 849 -45.77 -13.93 28.82
CA THR A 849 -44.75 -14.06 29.89
C THR A 849 -43.62 -15.11 29.70
N PRO A 850 -42.43 -14.89 30.33
CA PRO A 850 -41.19 -15.63 30.05
C PRO A 850 -40.93 -16.83 30.98
N PRO A 851 -39.94 -17.70 30.65
CA PRO A 851 -39.51 -18.77 31.55
C PRO A 851 -38.80 -18.24 32.82
N ALA A 852 -39.11 -18.86 33.96
CA ALA A 852 -38.50 -18.59 35.27
C ALA A 852 -37.38 -19.60 35.60
N PRO A 853 -36.44 -19.27 36.52
CA PRO A 853 -35.26 -20.10 36.78
C PRO A 853 -35.52 -21.25 37.77
N ILE A 854 -34.72 -22.32 37.67
CA ILE A 854 -34.63 -23.38 38.69
C ILE A 854 -33.56 -23.00 39.70
N THR A 855 -33.91 -23.00 41.00
CA THR A 855 -32.98 -22.74 42.10
C THR A 855 -32.86 -23.96 43.03
N LYS A 856 -31.70 -24.11 43.67
CA LYS A 856 -31.54 -24.80 44.96
C LYS A 856 -30.64 -23.93 45.85
N ALA A 857 -31.07 -23.74 47.09
CA ALA A 857 -30.34 -23.02 48.16
C ALA A 857 -30.06 -24.00 49.33
N PRO A 858 -29.30 -23.62 50.39
CA PRO A 858 -29.82 -22.68 51.40
C PRO A 858 -28.81 -21.64 52.01
N VAL A 859 -29.31 -20.40 52.18
CA VAL A 859 -29.30 -19.48 53.36
C VAL A 859 -28.49 -19.86 54.64
N PRO A 860 -28.04 -18.91 55.52
CA PRO A 860 -28.36 -17.46 55.67
C PRO A 860 -27.09 -16.57 56.00
N ALA A 861 -27.05 -15.37 56.65
CA ALA A 861 -28.02 -14.41 57.23
C ALA A 861 -27.41 -12.99 57.48
N LYS A 862 -28.24 -11.91 57.43
CA LYS A 862 -28.20 -10.64 58.25
C LYS A 862 -26.95 -9.69 58.12
N LYS A 863 -27.05 -8.35 58.25
CA LYS A 863 -28.17 -7.39 58.49
C LYS A 863 -27.83 -5.98 57.93
N ALA A 864 -28.78 -5.04 58.02
CA ALA A 864 -28.77 -3.61 57.59
C ALA A 864 -27.67 -2.73 58.26
N ALA A 865 -27.45 -1.44 57.91
CA ALA A 865 -28.32 -0.45 57.25
C ALA A 865 -27.56 0.73 56.55
N ALA A 866 -28.32 1.61 55.87
CA ALA A 866 -27.92 2.97 55.44
C ALA A 866 -28.36 4.03 56.50
N PRO A 867 -28.03 5.36 56.45
CA PRO A 867 -28.16 6.22 55.27
C PRO A 867 -27.11 7.37 55.08
N VAL A 868 -27.36 8.15 54.02
CA VAL A 868 -26.68 9.37 53.52
C VAL A 868 -26.53 10.52 54.54
N THR A 869 -25.46 11.31 54.42
CA THR A 869 -25.46 12.76 54.77
C THR A 869 -24.45 13.54 53.89
N LYS A 870 -24.47 14.89 53.96
CA LYS A 870 -23.86 15.81 52.97
C LYS A 870 -22.55 16.47 53.44
N THR A 871 -21.89 17.13 52.48
CA THR A 871 -20.82 18.18 52.55
C THR A 871 -20.99 19.23 53.69
N PRO A 872 -19.95 20.02 54.08
CA PRO A 872 -18.77 20.43 53.30
C PRO A 872 -17.39 20.45 54.03
N ALA A 873 -16.34 20.91 53.33
CA ALA A 873 -15.06 21.35 53.92
C ALA A 873 -15.16 22.78 54.51
N PRO A 874 -14.19 23.23 55.35
CA PRO A 874 -13.14 24.12 54.77
C PRO A 874 -11.73 24.08 55.41
N ALA A 875 -10.75 24.31 54.53
CA ALA A 875 -9.39 24.87 54.69
C ALA A 875 -8.80 25.27 56.08
N LYS A 876 -7.49 24.96 56.26
CA LYS A 876 -6.40 25.99 56.22
C LYS A 876 -4.97 25.42 56.15
N LYS A 877 -4.02 26.30 55.81
CA LYS A 877 -2.57 26.04 55.63
C LYS A 877 -1.80 25.96 56.96
N ALA A 878 -0.75 25.14 56.99
CA ALA A 878 0.53 25.39 57.68
C ALA A 878 1.64 24.59 56.94
N ALA A 879 2.93 24.93 57.11
CA ALA A 879 4.00 24.36 56.27
C ALA A 879 5.36 24.16 56.98
N ALA A 880 5.92 22.95 56.81
CA ALA A 880 7.36 22.60 56.88
C ALA A 880 8.10 22.89 58.22
N PRO A 881 9.43 22.65 58.37
CA PRO A 881 10.36 21.87 57.52
C PRO A 881 11.26 20.84 58.25
N VAL A 882 11.79 19.88 57.47
CA VAL A 882 13.15 19.26 57.50
C VAL A 882 14.02 19.26 58.78
N THR A 883 14.48 18.07 59.18
CA THR A 883 15.81 17.83 59.79
C THR A 883 16.46 16.54 59.25
N LYS A 884 17.75 16.29 59.53
CA LYS A 884 18.63 15.35 58.81
C LYS A 884 19.01 14.07 59.60
N THR A 885 19.52 13.11 58.84
CA THR A 885 20.28 11.86 59.13
C THR A 885 21.14 11.86 60.42
N PRO A 886 21.37 10.67 61.04
CA PRO A 886 22.41 9.75 60.53
C PRO A 886 22.06 8.24 60.54
N ALA A 887 22.88 7.44 59.84
CA ALA A 887 22.94 5.97 59.94
C ALA A 887 24.17 5.53 60.77
N PRO A 888 24.25 4.26 61.25
CA PRO A 888 25.33 3.42 60.73
C PRO A 888 25.06 1.90 60.61
N ALA A 889 25.84 1.29 59.72
CA ALA A 889 25.85 -0.09 59.25
C ALA A 889 26.28 -1.22 60.22
N LYS A 890 26.02 -2.48 59.79
CA LYS A 890 26.89 -3.67 60.01
C LYS A 890 26.68 -4.72 58.88
N LYS A 891 27.63 -5.63 58.68
CA LYS A 891 28.50 -5.58 57.46
C LYS A 891 29.46 -6.81 57.37
N ALA A 892 29.06 -7.92 56.74
CA ALA A 892 29.93 -9.06 56.41
C ALA A 892 29.29 -10.01 55.37
N ALA A 893 29.99 -10.70 54.46
CA ALA A 893 31.36 -10.53 53.92
C ALA A 893 31.49 -11.31 52.58
N ALA A 894 32.57 -11.08 51.81
CA ALA A 894 32.89 -11.79 50.57
C ALA A 894 34.37 -12.21 50.51
N PRO A 895 34.74 -13.16 49.63
CA PRO A 895 35.81 -12.91 48.66
C PRO A 895 35.42 -13.34 47.22
N VAL A 896 35.75 -12.69 46.10
CA VAL A 896 36.95 -11.95 45.60
C VAL A 896 37.95 -12.82 44.83
N THR A 897 38.00 -12.59 43.52
CA THR A 897 39.22 -12.52 42.69
C THR A 897 39.17 -11.24 41.83
N LYS A 898 40.29 -10.79 41.25
CA LYS A 898 40.46 -9.43 40.68
C LYS A 898 41.36 -9.42 39.41
N PRO A 899 41.72 -8.28 38.78
CA PRO A 899 41.67 -8.11 37.32
C PRO A 899 43.06 -8.22 36.63
N PRO A 900 43.16 -7.86 35.34
CA PRO A 900 43.81 -6.56 35.06
C PRO A 900 43.20 -5.73 33.91
N ALA A 901 43.69 -4.49 33.80
CA ALA A 901 43.65 -3.58 32.66
C ALA A 901 44.96 -2.73 32.71
N PRO A 902 45.32 -1.85 31.74
CA PRO A 902 44.67 -1.51 30.46
C PRO A 902 45.66 -1.49 29.25
N ALA A 903 45.20 -1.03 28.07
CA ALA A 903 46.06 -0.51 27.00
C ALA A 903 45.45 0.79 26.40
N LYS A 904 46.26 1.68 25.80
CA LYS A 904 45.85 3.04 25.37
C LYS A 904 46.81 3.68 24.34
N LYS A 905 46.34 4.73 23.64
CA LYS A 905 47.01 5.59 22.61
C LYS A 905 47.01 5.00 21.19
N ALA A 906 47.10 5.78 20.10
CA ALA A 906 47.21 7.24 19.88
C ALA A 906 46.37 7.65 18.63
N ALA A 907 46.19 8.89 18.15
CA ALA A 907 46.58 10.27 18.51
C ALA A 907 45.45 11.23 17.99
N ALA A 908 45.50 12.57 17.83
CA ALA A 908 46.44 13.66 18.17
C ALA A 908 45.63 14.96 18.48
N SER A 909 46.27 16.03 18.94
CA SER A 909 45.66 17.33 19.32
C SER A 909 45.98 18.47 18.30
N VAL A 910 45.47 19.71 18.38
CA VAL A 910 45.92 20.79 19.30
C VAL A 910 44.93 21.97 19.40
N THR A 911 44.78 22.45 20.65
CA THR A 911 44.24 23.68 21.29
C THR A 911 44.17 25.02 20.49
N LYS A 912 43.40 26.05 20.94
CA LYS A 912 43.60 26.85 22.18
C LYS A 912 42.35 27.49 22.82
N THR A 913 42.44 27.67 24.15
CA THR A 913 41.62 28.48 25.11
C THR A 913 42.11 29.95 25.19
N PRO A 914 41.53 30.94 25.94
CA PRO A 914 40.94 30.85 27.31
C PRO A 914 39.64 31.66 27.61
N ALA A 915 39.23 31.65 28.90
CA ALA A 915 38.06 32.30 29.52
C ALA A 915 38.51 33.54 30.38
N PRO A 916 37.81 34.10 31.43
CA PRO A 916 36.52 33.76 32.07
C PRO A 916 35.63 34.94 32.65
N ALA A 917 34.53 34.55 33.34
CA ALA A 917 34.08 35.05 34.67
C ALA A 917 32.90 36.06 34.89
N LYS A 918 32.02 35.64 35.83
CA LYS A 918 31.29 36.40 36.90
C LYS A 918 30.32 37.56 36.56
N LYS A 919 29.04 37.38 36.94
CA LYS A 919 28.42 38.03 38.12
C LYS A 919 27.07 37.38 38.51
N ALA A 920 26.41 37.85 39.56
CA ALA A 920 25.26 37.20 40.21
C ALA A 920 24.17 38.17 40.69
N ALA A 921 22.97 37.62 40.90
CA ALA A 921 21.88 38.03 41.82
C ALA A 921 21.38 39.50 41.87
N ALA A 922 20.07 39.68 41.67
CA ALA A 922 19.16 40.32 42.63
C ALA A 922 17.68 40.19 42.20
N SER A 923 16.75 40.35 43.14
CA SER A 923 15.30 40.47 42.94
C SER A 923 14.78 41.73 43.64
N VAL A 924 13.57 42.24 43.28
CA VAL A 924 12.67 43.01 44.18
C VAL A 924 11.29 43.23 43.53
N THR A 925 10.29 43.61 44.33
CA THR A 925 8.83 43.60 44.07
C THR A 925 8.16 44.97 44.21
N LYS A 926 6.96 45.16 43.58
CA LYS A 926 5.75 45.94 44.01
C LYS A 926 5.10 46.88 42.97
N THR A 927 3.76 46.96 43.09
CA THR A 927 2.72 47.85 42.48
C THR A 927 2.46 49.12 43.35
N PRO A 928 1.47 50.06 43.12
CA PRO A 928 0.45 50.25 42.05
C PRO A 928 0.17 51.70 41.51
N ALA A 929 -0.46 51.84 40.31
CA ALA A 929 -1.49 52.83 39.82
C ALA A 929 -1.28 54.39 39.99
N PRO A 930 -2.17 55.33 39.52
CA PRO A 930 -3.37 55.25 38.65
C PRO A 930 -3.56 56.34 37.52
N ALA A 931 -4.54 56.11 36.61
CA ALA A 931 -5.50 57.04 35.95
C ALA A 931 -5.10 58.26 35.04
N LYS A 932 -5.72 58.31 33.82
CA LYS A 932 -6.67 59.38 33.38
C LYS A 932 -7.39 59.08 32.04
N LYS A 933 -8.45 59.86 31.73
CA LYS A 933 -9.25 59.83 30.46
C LYS A 933 -8.85 60.96 29.50
N ALA A 934 -8.88 60.69 28.20
CA ALA A 934 -9.06 61.68 27.13
C ALA A 934 -10.11 61.12 26.12
N ALA A 935 -10.65 61.93 25.19
CA ALA A 935 -11.72 61.50 24.26
C ALA A 935 -11.78 62.35 22.97
N ALA A 936 -12.56 61.88 21.97
CA ALA A 936 -13.05 62.62 20.79
C ALA A 936 -11.96 63.01 19.73
N PRO A 937 -12.34 63.43 18.50
CA PRO A 937 -13.70 63.67 17.97
C PRO A 937 -14.08 62.96 16.65
N THR A 938 -15.34 63.11 16.26
CA THR A 938 -15.91 62.77 14.95
C THR A 938 -16.60 64.00 14.31
N ALA A 939 -16.64 64.05 12.98
CA ALA A 939 -17.57 64.85 12.17
C ALA A 939 -17.74 64.11 10.82
N THR A 940 -18.92 63.84 10.22
CA THR A 940 -20.13 64.65 9.90
C THR A 940 -19.80 65.82 8.97
N THR A 941 -20.49 66.06 7.83
CA THR A 941 -21.89 65.80 7.42
C THR A 941 -21.97 65.26 5.96
N GLY A 942 -23.11 64.91 5.34
CA GLY A 942 -24.53 65.09 5.69
C GLY A 942 -25.46 64.04 5.04
N LYS A 943 -26.79 64.29 4.95
CA LYS A 943 -27.83 63.26 4.78
C LYS A 943 -29.05 63.74 3.95
N ALA A 944 -29.88 62.79 3.52
CA ALA A 944 -31.23 62.92 2.91
C ALA A 944 -31.26 63.25 1.38
N THR A 945 -32.31 62.94 0.60
CA THR A 945 -33.67 62.45 0.95
C THR A 945 -34.24 61.46 -0.12
N THR A 946 -35.37 60.82 0.20
CA THR A 946 -36.13 59.82 -0.59
C THR A 946 -36.97 60.40 -1.76
N SER A 947 -37.24 59.61 -2.82
CA SER A 947 -38.63 59.23 -3.26
C SER A 947 -38.77 58.42 -4.57
N ALA A 948 -39.69 57.43 -4.53
CA ALA A 948 -40.73 57.05 -5.51
C ALA A 948 -40.47 56.67 -7.01
N LYS A 949 -40.96 55.46 -7.34
CA LYS A 949 -41.84 55.05 -8.48
C LYS A 949 -41.46 55.25 -9.98
N GLN A 950 -41.23 54.08 -10.63
CA GLN A 950 -42.16 53.42 -11.61
C GLN A 950 -42.18 53.83 -13.12
N LEU A 951 -42.43 52.81 -13.99
CA LEU A 951 -42.82 52.81 -15.43
C LEU A 951 -41.76 52.93 -16.56
N ALA A 952 -41.40 51.74 -17.09
CA ALA A 952 -41.47 51.27 -18.49
C ALA A 952 -41.11 52.15 -19.71
N ALA A 953 -40.26 51.60 -20.60
CA ALA A 953 -40.54 51.44 -22.04
C ALA A 953 -39.57 50.46 -22.74
N LEU A 954 -40.04 49.72 -23.76
CA LEU A 954 -39.22 49.07 -24.80
C LEU A 954 -39.14 49.99 -26.03
N PRO A 955 -38.11 49.84 -26.89
CA PRO A 955 -38.39 49.28 -28.22
C PRO A 955 -37.33 48.25 -28.68
N ALA A 956 -37.48 47.72 -29.90
CA ALA A 956 -36.74 46.57 -30.43
C ALA A 956 -36.21 46.77 -31.86
N LYS A 957 -35.49 45.74 -32.38
CA LYS A 957 -34.82 45.62 -33.71
C LYS A 957 -33.45 46.33 -33.79
N ALA A 958 -32.49 45.90 -34.62
CA ALA A 958 -32.51 44.88 -35.69
C ALA A 958 -31.19 44.08 -35.81
N LEU A 959 -31.21 42.97 -36.56
CA LEU A 959 -30.00 42.36 -37.16
C LEU A 959 -29.45 43.25 -38.29
N PRO A 960 -28.19 43.01 -38.73
CA PRO A 960 -28.01 42.54 -40.10
C PRO A 960 -27.07 41.31 -40.22
N SER A 961 -27.07 40.67 -41.40
CA SER A 961 -26.43 39.37 -41.65
C SER A 961 -25.51 39.34 -42.87
N ALA A 962 -24.37 38.64 -42.72
CA ALA A 962 -23.67 37.81 -43.72
C ALA A 962 -23.14 38.40 -45.07
N LYS A 963 -21.82 38.24 -45.27
CA LYS A 963 -21.08 37.89 -46.52
C LYS A 963 -19.63 37.56 -46.09
N LYS A 964 -18.95 36.43 -46.34
CA LYS A 964 -18.99 35.31 -47.32
C LYS A 964 -18.06 35.46 -48.55
N ALA A 965 -16.78 35.07 -48.38
CA ALA A 965 -15.82 34.54 -49.38
C ALA A 965 -14.59 34.00 -48.60
N THR A 966 -13.98 32.81 -48.70
CA THR A 966 -13.74 31.73 -49.71
C THR A 966 -12.38 31.79 -50.44
N SER A 967 -11.42 30.95 -50.00
CA SER A 967 -10.36 30.26 -50.80
C SER A 967 -9.44 29.50 -49.81
N ALA A 968 -9.47 28.17 -49.71
CA ALA A 968 -8.75 27.19 -50.56
C ALA A 968 -7.21 27.40 -50.56
N LYS A 969 -6.31 26.51 -50.08
CA LYS A 969 -6.19 25.02 -49.97
C LYS A 969 -5.26 24.43 -51.05
N THR A 970 -4.01 24.15 -50.69
CA THR A 970 -3.12 23.23 -51.43
C THR A 970 -2.14 22.54 -50.49
N ALA A 971 -1.80 21.28 -50.77
CA ALA A 971 -0.71 20.56 -50.12
C ALA A 971 -0.15 19.50 -51.09
N HIS A 972 1.19 19.38 -51.20
CA HIS A 972 1.96 18.17 -51.55
C HIS A 972 3.45 18.47 -51.28
N THR A 973 4.24 17.69 -50.52
CA THR A 973 4.71 16.28 -50.66
C THR A 973 6.03 16.17 -51.45
N ARG A 974 7.04 15.50 -50.84
CA ARG A 974 8.30 14.90 -51.36
C ARG A 974 9.66 15.47 -50.86
N GLN A 975 10.38 14.61 -50.13
CA GLN A 975 11.86 14.43 -50.13
C GLN A 975 12.30 13.67 -51.42
N PRO A 976 13.60 13.39 -51.75
CA PRO A 976 14.82 13.39 -50.91
C PRO A 976 16.14 13.92 -51.56
N ALA A 977 17.29 13.65 -50.90
CA ALA A 977 18.63 13.28 -51.45
C ALA A 977 19.89 14.18 -51.17
N ALA A 978 20.70 13.71 -50.20
CA ALA A 978 22.15 13.40 -50.26
C ALA A 978 23.28 14.36 -50.80
N GLN A 979 24.27 14.59 -49.91
CA GLN A 979 25.76 14.55 -50.08
C GLN A 979 26.53 15.35 -51.16
N LYS A 980 27.46 16.22 -50.72
CA LYS A 980 28.96 16.09 -50.83
C LYS A 980 29.67 17.23 -50.07
N VAL A 981 30.60 17.01 -49.13
CA VAL A 981 32.04 16.62 -49.23
C VAL A 981 33.02 17.77 -49.57
N SER A 982 33.89 18.10 -48.61
CA SER A 982 35.33 18.39 -48.80
C SER A 982 36.11 18.12 -47.48
N ARG A 983 37.45 18.15 -47.50
CA ARG A 983 38.35 17.73 -46.39
C ARG A 983 39.58 18.64 -46.25
N THR A 984 40.07 18.83 -45.03
CA THR A 984 41.50 18.92 -44.59
C THR A 984 41.50 18.93 -43.04
N SER A 985 42.17 18.06 -42.28
CA SER A 985 43.63 17.88 -42.02
C SER A 985 44.31 19.10 -41.36
N ALA A 986 45.14 18.99 -40.31
CA ALA A 986 45.80 17.82 -39.72
C ALA A 986 46.05 17.98 -38.19
N ALA A 987 46.60 16.94 -37.54
CA ALA A 987 46.78 16.87 -36.09
C ALA A 987 48.18 17.32 -35.60
N LYS A 988 48.30 17.63 -34.29
CA LYS A 988 49.55 17.42 -33.54
C LYS A 988 49.35 17.16 -32.04
N THR A 989 49.87 16.00 -31.65
CA THR A 989 50.19 15.41 -30.33
C THR A 989 50.37 16.30 -29.09
N ALA A 990 50.00 15.71 -27.95
CA ALA A 990 50.30 16.08 -26.55
C ALA A 990 51.83 15.94 -26.19
N PRO A 991 52.36 15.99 -24.93
CA PRO A 991 51.72 15.57 -23.66
C PRO A 991 52.18 16.23 -22.30
N LYS A 992 51.66 15.63 -21.20
CA LYS A 992 52.22 15.47 -19.82
C LYS A 992 52.08 16.57 -18.74
N LYS A 993 51.44 16.15 -17.64
CA LYS A 993 51.81 16.24 -16.20
C LYS A 993 52.46 17.53 -15.66
N GLY A 994 51.85 18.10 -14.62
CA GLY A 994 52.48 19.03 -13.67
C GLY A 994 51.61 19.24 -12.42
N SER A 995 52.18 19.07 -11.23
CA SER A 995 51.51 19.14 -9.91
C SER A 995 51.57 20.54 -9.28
N GLU A 996 50.84 20.72 -8.17
CA GLU A 996 51.01 21.76 -7.13
C GLU A 996 50.78 23.24 -7.52
N LYS A 997 49.63 23.78 -7.13
CA LYS A 997 49.50 24.49 -5.83
C LYS A 997 48.06 24.65 -5.38
#